data_AF-A0A439TTF1-F1
#
_entry.id   AF-A0A439TTF1-F1
#
_cell.length_a   1.000
_cell.length_b   1.000
_cell.length_c   1.000
_cell.angle_alpha   90.00
_cell.angle_beta   90.00
_cell.angle_gamma   90.00
#
_symmetry.space_group_name_H-M   'P 1'
#
loop_
_entity.id
_entity.type
_entity.pdbx_description
1 polymer ?
#
loop_
_entity_poly.entity_id
_entity_poly.type
_entity_poly.pdbx_seq_one_letter_code
_entity_poly.pdbx_strand_id
1 'polypeptide(L)'
;AGSDGRARLRLRTCGGAVLFVNGIEAGWMAAYGRNLEASQDFEVDLVAGANEISIWFDDLAERDARYFFQLDYLSGPTAEQVLPTTVKGDVAAAMEAALDAMHFERPFYSGGEVALVTDVPLPVAVDVAIVIEGDFMSIEAPVIFRRRIEAGARRITIAATEDLPADFRHFAVSLSSSGFVAQRVFGVEICHAARQGRAPAILADRIGEALEQVSNFAEADTVRGLARLATGRGGAETDTIIAAALPAIEDCHDCADFILVPLLWCRRAYGDSIAVDLRHRIDEAILNYRYWMDEPGNDVQWYFSENHALLFHTAAYLGGHLLPDARFVRSGRTGAEQSTVGLARVRAWLDHFEEWEMAEFNSAPYFPIDLKGLTILYALGPDADVRRRAGAAINRLLEIVARSAQQGMLTGAQGRSYEHTLRAARSLELSGIARMLWGKGFYGMRFHALPQLALCLRDHGLHVPQELTGIACMEGDDAQEWCFAQGQNRIAKLYHYKTRDFAMGSAAAYRWNEWGYQETVLHLRLGGNPDAQIWINHPGETIHSGYGRPSYWGGSGSLPRVHQYRDLAVVLFSCAAEQPDFTHAWFPQSAFDEAWVKKNIASARGGDGFAMLKADSAFELIGRGPTAGNELRVPGHQAAWIIRLGRRRQYGSLEQFEAQFSQLALGHGKNDVLHVNDPEYGDVLFHPDGRIEAEDRVIDPADWQVTGEATFFIADAIATR
;
A
#
# COMPACT_ATOMS: atom_id res chain seq x y z
N ALA A 1 21.65 -26.32 37.84
CA ALA A 1 21.28 -25.55 39.05
C ALA A 1 21.95 -24.19 38.92
N GLY A 2 21.18 -23.12 38.73
CA GLY A 2 21.74 -21.77 38.53
C GLY A 2 22.41 -21.26 39.80
N SER A 3 23.53 -20.57 39.66
CA SER A 3 24.19 -19.86 40.76
C SER A 3 23.44 -18.56 41.06
N ASP A 4 23.39 -18.17 42.33
CA ASP A 4 23.02 -16.82 42.73
C ASP A 4 24.08 -15.82 42.24
N GLY A 5 23.69 -14.55 42.12
CA GLY A 5 24.63 -13.49 41.79
C GLY A 5 23.99 -12.26 41.19
N ARG A 6 24.82 -11.23 41.05
CA ARG A 6 24.40 -9.95 40.48
C ARG A 6 24.33 -10.04 38.96
N ALA A 7 23.22 -9.59 38.41
CA ALA A 7 23.00 -9.45 36.99
C ALA A 7 22.81 -7.98 36.60
N ARG A 8 23.20 -7.65 35.38
CA ARG A 8 22.98 -6.35 34.77
C ARG A 8 21.96 -6.49 33.67
N LEU A 9 20.85 -5.76 33.81
CA LEU A 9 19.75 -5.74 32.87
C LEU A 9 19.67 -4.36 32.22
N ARG A 10 19.28 -4.28 30.94
CA ARG A 10 18.98 -3.01 30.26
C ARG A 10 17.53 -2.97 29.86
N LEU A 11 16.78 -2.02 30.43
CA LEU A 11 15.41 -1.75 30.04
C LEU A 11 15.40 -0.65 28.98
N ARG A 12 14.59 -0.82 27.93
CA ARG A 12 14.33 0.18 26.90
C ARG A 12 12.84 0.37 26.69
N THR A 13 12.42 1.61 26.47
CA THR A 13 11.06 1.99 26.06
C THR A 13 11.07 3.46 25.57
N CYS A 14 10.01 3.91 24.90
CA CYS A 14 9.80 5.31 24.55
C CYS A 14 9.14 6.11 25.69
N GLY A 15 8.31 5.46 26.50
CA GLY A 15 7.56 6.07 27.60
C GLY A 15 8.21 5.91 28.96
N GLY A 16 7.42 5.40 29.91
CA GLY A 16 7.82 5.06 31.26
C GLY A 16 7.77 3.55 31.50
N ALA A 17 8.68 3.07 32.36
CA ALA A 17 8.67 1.68 32.80
C ALA A 17 9.30 1.51 34.19
N VAL A 18 8.75 0.58 34.97
CA VAL A 18 9.23 0.16 36.30
C VAL A 18 9.57 -1.32 36.26
N LEU A 19 10.79 -1.66 36.64
CA LEU A 19 11.32 -3.03 36.68
C LEU A 19 11.25 -3.59 38.10
N PHE A 20 10.66 -4.77 38.24
CA PHE A 20 10.65 -5.56 39.46
C PHE A 20 11.39 -6.88 39.25
N VAL A 21 12.17 -7.28 40.26
CA VAL A 21 12.82 -8.59 40.34
C VAL A 21 12.44 -9.24 41.67
N ASN A 22 11.83 -10.41 41.62
CA ASN A 22 11.33 -11.15 42.78
C ASN A 22 10.41 -10.29 43.68
N GLY A 23 9.56 -9.46 43.06
CA GLY A 23 8.65 -8.54 43.75
C GLY A 23 9.31 -7.29 44.35
N ILE A 24 10.63 -7.11 44.18
CA ILE A 24 11.37 -5.93 44.64
C ILE A 24 11.60 -4.99 43.46
N GLU A 25 11.25 -3.72 43.62
CA GLU A 25 11.53 -2.69 42.62
C GLU A 25 13.05 -2.54 42.44
N ALA A 26 13.54 -2.86 41.25
CA ALA A 26 14.93 -2.66 40.85
C ALA A 26 15.21 -1.22 40.41
N GLY A 27 14.19 -0.55 39.85
CA GLY A 27 14.20 0.84 39.46
C GLY A 27 13.23 1.14 38.32
N TRP A 28 13.29 2.37 37.80
CA TRP A 28 12.38 2.85 36.77
C TRP A 28 13.05 3.84 35.82
N MET A 29 12.45 4.03 34.66
CA MET A 29 12.76 5.06 33.67
C MET A 29 11.46 5.75 33.22
N ALA A 30 11.51 7.04 32.89
CA ALA A 30 10.34 7.79 32.42
C ALA A 30 10.78 8.93 31.49
N ALA A 31 11.33 8.58 30.33
CA ALA A 31 11.86 9.57 29.40
C ALA A 31 10.75 10.30 28.63
N TYR A 32 9.66 9.59 28.31
CA TYR A 32 8.55 10.08 27.49
C TYR A 32 9.04 10.82 26.23
N GLY A 33 9.93 10.17 25.48
CA GLY A 33 10.44 10.64 24.22
C GLY A 33 9.53 10.15 23.09
N ARG A 34 8.89 11.07 22.36
CA ARG A 34 8.03 10.74 21.21
C ARG A 34 8.75 9.81 20.23
N ASN A 35 8.38 8.52 20.23
CA ASN A 35 8.97 7.46 19.40
C ASN A 35 10.50 7.34 19.49
N LEU A 36 11.11 7.94 20.52
CA LEU A 36 12.54 7.92 20.77
C LEU A 36 12.80 6.96 21.92
N GLU A 37 13.42 5.84 21.60
CA GLU A 37 13.79 4.85 22.59
C GLU A 37 14.82 5.46 23.56
N ALA A 38 14.52 5.37 24.85
CA ALA A 38 15.48 5.58 25.92
C ALA A 38 15.88 4.23 26.52
N SER A 39 17.05 4.18 27.16
CA SER A 39 17.48 2.97 27.85
C SER A 39 18.11 3.28 29.20
N GLN A 40 17.95 2.35 30.14
CA GLN A 40 18.56 2.43 31.46
C GLN A 40 19.01 1.05 31.92
N ASP A 41 20.21 1.01 32.51
CA ASP A 41 20.81 -0.20 33.05
C ASP A 41 20.52 -0.33 34.55
N PHE A 42 20.13 -1.53 34.98
CA PHE A 42 19.82 -1.87 36.36
C PHE A 42 20.70 -3.04 36.82
N GLU A 43 21.28 -2.90 38.01
CA GLU A 43 21.97 -3.99 38.70
C GLU A 43 20.95 -4.66 39.64
N VAL A 44 20.74 -5.97 39.46
CA VAL A 44 19.75 -6.74 40.22
C VAL A 44 20.41 -7.98 40.81
N ASP A 45 19.96 -8.39 42.00
CA ASP A 45 20.42 -9.61 42.63
C ASP A 45 19.50 -10.77 42.26
N LEU A 46 20.04 -11.78 41.58
CA LEU A 46 19.32 -13.01 41.25
C LEU A 46 19.61 -14.09 42.29
N VAL A 47 18.58 -14.84 42.68
CA VAL A 47 18.71 -15.98 43.57
C VAL A 47 18.88 -17.27 42.77
N ALA A 48 19.48 -18.28 43.39
CA ALA A 48 19.55 -19.62 42.80
C ALA A 48 18.14 -20.18 42.54
N GLY A 49 17.85 -20.58 41.30
CA GLY A 49 16.55 -21.10 40.90
C GLY A 49 15.75 -20.10 40.05
N ALA A 50 14.43 -20.06 40.24
CA ALA A 50 13.54 -19.19 39.48
C ALA A 50 13.61 -17.75 40.01
N ASN A 51 13.70 -16.79 39.10
CA ASN A 51 13.60 -15.37 39.40
C ASN A 51 12.43 -14.78 38.62
N GLU A 52 11.49 -14.14 39.32
CA GLU A 52 10.35 -13.48 38.69
C GLU A 52 10.77 -12.08 38.23
N ILE A 53 10.51 -11.75 36.97
CA ILE A 53 10.72 -10.42 36.41
C ILE A 53 9.35 -9.87 36.02
N SER A 54 9.01 -8.69 36.53
CA SER A 54 7.76 -8.00 36.19
C SER A 54 8.07 -6.58 35.75
N ILE A 55 7.41 -6.13 34.68
CA ILE A 55 7.59 -4.78 34.14
C ILE A 55 6.21 -4.13 34.05
N TRP A 56 6.09 -2.96 34.65
CA TRP A 56 4.95 -2.07 34.43
C TRP A 56 5.42 -0.99 33.48
N PHE A 57 4.77 -0.83 32.33
CA PHE A 57 5.16 0.18 31.36
C PHE A 57 3.94 0.96 30.87
N ASP A 58 4.16 2.22 30.57
CA ASP A 58 3.19 3.16 30.05
C ASP A 58 3.82 4.06 29.00
N ASP A 59 2.99 4.68 28.18
CA ASP A 59 3.43 5.68 27.20
C ASP A 59 2.29 6.65 26.91
N LEU A 60 2.63 7.76 26.26
CA LEU A 60 1.66 8.70 25.72
C LEU A 60 0.96 8.07 24.53
N ALA A 61 -0.33 7.78 24.67
CA ALA A 61 -1.17 7.25 23.61
C ALA A 61 -1.51 8.36 22.59
N GLU A 62 -0.59 8.61 21.66
CA GLU A 62 -0.76 9.47 20.50
C GLU A 62 -0.71 8.67 19.17
N ARG A 63 -1.03 9.33 18.05
CA ARG A 63 -0.98 8.70 16.72
C ARG A 63 0.46 8.28 16.38
N ASP A 64 0.61 7.07 15.85
CA ASP A 64 1.89 6.44 15.49
C ASP A 64 2.84 6.22 16.69
N ALA A 65 2.32 6.08 17.91
CA ALA A 65 3.13 5.78 19.10
C ALA A 65 3.77 4.37 19.01
N ARG A 66 5.10 4.30 19.20
CA ARG A 66 5.87 3.06 19.34
C ARG A 66 5.70 2.52 20.76
N TYR A 67 4.66 1.72 20.96
CA TYR A 67 4.29 1.19 22.28
C TYR A 67 4.97 -0.16 22.56
N PHE A 68 6.18 -0.14 23.14
CA PHE A 68 6.93 -1.36 23.46
C PHE A 68 7.85 -1.21 24.69
N PHE A 69 8.34 -2.34 25.18
CA PHE A 69 9.51 -2.40 26.05
C PHE A 69 10.47 -3.49 25.58
N GLN A 70 11.75 -3.35 25.90
CA GLN A 70 12.77 -4.38 25.71
C GLN A 70 13.62 -4.52 26.97
N LEU A 71 13.89 -5.75 27.41
CA LEU A 71 14.76 -6.03 28.54
C LEU A 71 15.91 -6.95 28.09
N ASP A 72 17.13 -6.41 28.02
CA ASP A 72 18.32 -7.19 27.67
C ASP A 72 19.02 -7.71 28.92
N TYR A 73 19.42 -8.98 28.90
CA TYR A 73 20.33 -9.56 29.87
C TYR A 73 21.78 -9.30 29.45
N LEU A 74 22.45 -8.33 30.07
CA LEU A 74 23.79 -7.90 29.64
C LEU A 74 24.91 -8.78 30.22
N SER A 75 24.82 -9.11 31.51
CA SER A 75 25.80 -9.95 32.20
C SER A 75 25.24 -10.48 33.52
N GLY A 76 25.81 -11.56 34.05
CA GLY A 76 25.45 -12.11 35.35
C GLY A 76 25.57 -13.64 35.37
N PRO A 77 24.95 -14.32 36.34
CA PRO A 77 24.86 -15.78 36.37
C PRO A 77 24.27 -16.37 35.09
N THR A 78 24.63 -17.61 34.75
CA THR A 78 23.96 -18.33 33.67
C THR A 78 22.47 -18.49 33.99
N ALA A 79 21.62 -17.93 33.13
CA ALA A 79 20.18 -17.94 33.27
C ALA A 79 19.51 -18.37 31.95
N GLU A 80 18.32 -18.95 32.06
CA GLU A 80 17.42 -19.24 30.95
C GLU A 80 16.14 -18.44 31.15
N GLN A 81 15.62 -17.86 30.07
CA GLN A 81 14.34 -17.17 30.09
C GLN A 81 13.21 -18.18 29.89
N VAL A 82 12.15 -18.07 30.71
CA VAL A 82 10.92 -18.85 30.56
C VAL A 82 9.71 -17.92 30.63
N LEU A 83 8.71 -18.16 29.78
CA LEU A 83 7.40 -17.56 29.91
C LEU A 83 6.48 -18.54 30.65
N PRO A 84 5.69 -18.09 31.64
CA PRO A 84 4.74 -18.96 32.31
C PRO A 84 3.64 -19.37 31.32
N THR A 85 3.51 -20.66 31.05
CA THR A 85 2.47 -21.22 30.17
C THR A 85 1.62 -22.27 30.90
N THR A 86 0.37 -22.46 30.46
CA THR A 86 -0.54 -23.47 31.03
C THR A 86 -0.36 -24.86 30.40
N VAL A 87 0.52 -24.99 29.42
CA VAL A 87 0.85 -26.22 28.70
C VAL A 87 2.32 -26.58 28.90
N LYS A 88 2.75 -27.76 28.45
CA LYS A 88 4.18 -28.07 28.39
C LYS A 88 4.87 -27.19 27.35
N GLY A 89 6.11 -26.78 27.64
CA GLY A 89 6.86 -25.87 26.76
C GLY A 89 7.11 -26.40 25.35
N ASP A 90 7.24 -27.73 25.18
CA ASP A 90 7.36 -28.38 23.87
C ASP A 90 6.08 -28.23 23.02
N VAL A 91 4.91 -28.28 23.65
CA VAL A 91 3.62 -28.04 22.97
C VAL A 91 3.49 -26.57 22.55
N ALA A 92 3.83 -25.63 23.45
CA ALA A 92 3.81 -24.21 23.13
C ALA A 92 4.75 -23.87 21.95
N ALA A 93 6.01 -24.31 22.04
CA ALA A 93 7.01 -24.10 20.99
C ALA A 93 6.60 -24.72 19.65
N ALA A 94 5.97 -25.90 19.66
CA ALA A 94 5.50 -26.53 18.42
C ALA A 94 4.28 -25.80 17.82
N MET A 95 3.40 -25.20 18.63
CA MET A 95 2.30 -24.35 18.14
C MET A 95 2.84 -23.05 17.52
N GLU A 96 3.82 -22.42 18.16
CA GLU A 96 4.52 -21.23 17.63
C GLU A 96 5.24 -21.57 16.32
N ALA A 97 6.02 -22.66 16.28
CA ALA A 97 6.69 -23.12 15.08
C ALA A 97 5.72 -23.46 13.94
N ALA A 98 4.53 -23.99 14.27
CA ALA A 98 3.48 -24.24 13.27
C ALA A 98 2.95 -22.96 12.65
N LEU A 99 2.71 -21.91 13.45
CA LEU A 99 2.32 -20.59 12.97
C LEU A 99 3.44 -19.90 12.18
N ASP A 100 4.69 -19.99 12.64
CA ASP A 100 5.85 -19.37 11.99
C ASP A 100 6.16 -19.98 10.63
N ALA A 101 5.92 -21.29 10.44
CA ALA A 101 6.08 -21.96 9.15
C ALA A 101 4.86 -21.82 8.22
N MET A 102 3.73 -21.35 8.75
CA MET A 102 2.45 -21.32 8.05
C MET A 102 2.42 -20.27 6.92
N HIS A 103 1.69 -20.57 5.86
CA HIS A 103 1.45 -19.67 4.73
C HIS A 103 0.20 -20.05 3.96
N PHE A 104 -0.29 -19.15 3.10
CA PHE A 104 -1.35 -19.48 2.14
C PHE A 104 -0.81 -20.36 1.02
N GLU A 105 -1.65 -21.28 0.51
CA GLU A 105 -1.29 -22.13 -0.64
C GLU A 105 -1.00 -21.33 -1.92
N ARG A 106 -1.51 -20.10 -1.99
CA ARG A 106 -1.34 -19.19 -3.14
C ARG A 106 -1.08 -17.77 -2.65
N PRO A 107 -0.33 -16.94 -3.41
CA PRO A 107 -0.09 -15.54 -3.07
C PRO A 107 -1.33 -14.65 -3.18
N PHE A 108 -2.36 -15.10 -3.89
CA PHE A 108 -3.65 -14.44 -4.09
C PHE A 108 -4.73 -15.47 -4.45
N TYR A 109 -5.99 -15.13 -4.24
CA TYR A 109 -7.14 -15.98 -4.56
C TYR A 109 -8.17 -15.24 -5.44
N SER A 110 -8.31 -15.70 -6.68
CA SER A 110 -9.32 -15.22 -7.64
C SER A 110 -10.56 -16.12 -7.71
N GLY A 111 -10.52 -17.25 -7.00
CA GLY A 111 -11.51 -18.32 -6.94
C GLY A 111 -10.95 -19.59 -6.31
N GLY A 112 -11.84 -20.51 -5.92
CA GLY A 112 -11.48 -21.79 -5.30
C GLY A 112 -11.43 -21.71 -3.77
N GLU A 113 -10.83 -22.73 -3.15
CA GLU A 113 -10.73 -22.83 -1.68
C GLU A 113 -9.53 -22.04 -1.16
N VAL A 114 -9.77 -21.19 -0.15
CA VAL A 114 -8.72 -20.50 0.61
C VAL A 114 -8.28 -21.40 1.77
N ALA A 115 -6.98 -21.67 1.86
CA ALA A 115 -6.42 -22.53 2.88
C ALA A 115 -5.00 -22.09 3.27
N LEU A 116 -4.68 -22.35 4.54
CA LEU A 116 -3.34 -22.20 5.10
C LEU A 116 -2.67 -23.58 5.18
N VAL A 117 -1.37 -23.63 4.91
CA VAL A 117 -0.54 -24.82 5.00
C VAL A 117 0.68 -24.56 5.87
N THR A 118 1.17 -25.61 6.53
CA THR A 118 2.38 -25.57 7.35
C THR A 118 3.11 -26.91 7.25
N ASP A 119 4.43 -26.89 7.27
CA ASP A 119 5.23 -28.12 7.25
C ASP A 119 5.52 -28.67 8.66
N VAL A 120 5.20 -27.89 9.69
CA VAL A 120 5.25 -28.29 11.10
C VAL A 120 3.87 -28.82 11.49
N PRO A 121 3.73 -30.14 11.75
CA PRO A 121 2.44 -30.71 12.14
C PRO A 121 2.01 -30.18 13.51
N LEU A 122 0.71 -29.97 13.69
CA LEU A 122 0.16 -29.59 14.99
C LEU A 122 0.47 -30.66 16.05
N PRO A 123 1.06 -30.28 17.21
CA PRO A 123 1.59 -31.23 18.19
C PRO A 123 0.49 -31.97 18.96
N VAL A 124 -0.67 -31.34 19.08
CA VAL A 124 -1.87 -31.82 19.76
C VAL A 124 -3.09 -31.39 18.97
N ALA A 125 -4.27 -31.93 19.31
CA ALA A 125 -5.51 -31.34 18.84
C ALA A 125 -5.65 -29.92 19.41
N VAL A 126 -5.96 -28.96 18.55
CA VAL A 126 -6.08 -27.53 18.89
C VAL A 126 -7.43 -27.00 18.44
N ASP A 127 -7.96 -26.04 19.19
CA ASP A 127 -9.07 -25.23 18.73
C ASP A 127 -8.48 -24.04 17.96
N VAL A 128 -8.87 -23.90 16.70
CA VAL A 128 -8.41 -22.85 15.79
C VAL A 128 -9.50 -21.81 15.64
N ALA A 129 -9.14 -20.55 15.92
CA ALA A 129 -9.95 -19.39 15.59
C ALA A 129 -9.25 -18.58 14.50
N ILE A 130 -9.98 -18.23 13.44
CA ILE A 130 -9.50 -17.37 12.36
C ILE A 130 -10.41 -16.17 12.31
N VAL A 131 -9.87 -15.00 12.63
CA VAL A 131 -10.56 -13.71 12.49
C VAL A 131 -10.04 -13.03 11.23
N ILE A 132 -10.96 -12.72 10.31
CA ILE A 132 -10.66 -12.14 9.01
C ILE A 132 -11.10 -10.69 9.02
N GLU A 133 -10.15 -9.79 8.80
CA GLU A 133 -10.31 -8.34 8.88
C GLU A 133 -9.84 -7.69 7.58
N GLY A 134 -10.39 -6.51 7.26
CA GLY A 134 -9.84 -5.66 6.22
C GLY A 134 -8.52 -5.00 6.64
N ASP A 135 -8.04 -4.05 5.84
CA ASP A 135 -6.97 -3.16 6.31
C ASP A 135 -7.53 -2.09 7.28
N PHE A 136 -6.66 -1.19 7.74
CA PHE A 136 -6.99 -0.19 8.76
C PHE A 136 -8.11 0.80 8.37
N MET A 137 -8.49 0.88 7.09
CA MET A 137 -9.60 1.73 6.61
C MET A 137 -10.91 0.97 6.43
N SER A 138 -10.92 -0.37 6.54
CA SER A 138 -12.14 -1.16 6.41
C SER A 138 -13.03 -1.00 7.63
N ILE A 139 -14.34 -0.89 7.39
CA ILE A 139 -15.37 -0.80 8.45
C ILE A 139 -16.21 -2.08 8.56
N GLU A 140 -15.87 -3.12 7.81
CA GLU A 140 -16.60 -4.37 7.84
C GLU A 140 -16.45 -5.09 9.18
N ALA A 141 -17.53 -5.76 9.60
CA ALA A 141 -17.47 -6.65 10.74
C ALA A 141 -16.54 -7.84 10.41
N PRO A 142 -15.63 -8.22 11.34
CA PRO A 142 -14.75 -9.35 11.10
C PRO A 142 -15.52 -10.65 10.87
N VAL A 143 -15.06 -11.46 9.91
CA VAL A 143 -15.58 -12.81 9.68
C VAL A 143 -14.81 -13.78 10.56
N ILE A 144 -15.51 -14.59 11.36
CA ILE A 144 -14.87 -15.46 12.35
C ILE A 144 -15.19 -16.92 12.05
N PHE A 145 -14.14 -17.72 11.86
CA PHE A 145 -14.22 -19.18 11.79
C PHE A 145 -13.67 -19.81 13.06
N ARG A 146 -14.36 -20.83 13.57
CA ARG A 146 -13.89 -21.65 14.69
C ARG A 146 -14.02 -23.11 14.35
N ARG A 147 -12.92 -23.86 14.48
CA ARG A 147 -12.87 -25.30 14.17
C ARG A 147 -11.89 -26.00 15.09
N ARG A 148 -12.16 -27.26 15.40
CA ARG A 148 -11.19 -28.13 16.07
C ARG A 148 -10.37 -28.85 15.01
N ILE A 149 -9.05 -28.83 15.14
CA ILE A 149 -8.12 -29.49 14.23
C ILE A 149 -7.34 -30.55 15.00
N GLU A 150 -7.36 -31.77 14.47
CA GLU A 150 -6.68 -32.91 15.08
C GLU A 150 -5.16 -32.82 14.95
N ALA A 151 -4.46 -33.48 15.88
CA ALA A 151 -3.01 -33.56 15.87
C ALA A 151 -2.49 -34.11 14.53
N GLY A 152 -1.35 -33.60 14.04
CA GLY A 152 -0.75 -34.02 12.79
C GLY A 152 -1.28 -33.32 11.53
N ALA A 153 -2.34 -32.53 11.61
CA ALA A 153 -2.82 -31.76 10.47
C ALA A 153 -1.79 -30.71 10.02
N ARG A 154 -1.70 -30.51 8.70
CA ARG A 154 -0.77 -29.60 8.02
C ARG A 154 -1.46 -28.59 7.10
N ARG A 155 -2.77 -28.70 6.98
CA ARG A 155 -3.60 -27.89 6.09
C ARG A 155 -4.86 -27.48 6.84
N ILE A 156 -5.17 -26.20 6.80
CA ILE A 156 -6.32 -25.58 7.44
C ILE A 156 -7.15 -24.93 6.35
N THR A 157 -8.19 -25.63 5.90
CA THR A 157 -9.20 -25.06 5.01
C THR A 157 -9.98 -23.97 5.75
N ILE A 158 -10.15 -22.83 5.11
CA ILE A 158 -10.93 -21.71 5.63
C ILE A 158 -12.33 -21.73 5.01
N ALA A 159 -12.47 -21.25 3.78
CA ALA A 159 -13.72 -21.20 3.04
C ALA A 159 -13.46 -21.05 1.53
N ALA A 160 -14.51 -21.10 0.72
CA ALA A 160 -14.40 -20.72 -0.69
C ALA A 160 -14.20 -19.20 -0.82
N THR A 161 -13.51 -18.75 -1.87
CA THR A 161 -13.25 -17.32 -2.13
C THR A 161 -14.54 -16.48 -2.13
N GLU A 162 -15.64 -17.03 -2.64
CA GLU A 162 -16.97 -16.38 -2.68
C GLU A 162 -17.63 -16.18 -1.31
N ASP A 163 -17.26 -16.98 -0.32
CA ASP A 163 -17.77 -16.89 1.06
C ASP A 163 -16.92 -15.92 1.91
N LEU A 164 -15.86 -15.36 1.33
CA LEU A 164 -14.94 -14.46 1.98
C LEU A 164 -15.04 -13.06 1.37
N PRO A 165 -14.82 -12.01 2.18
CA PRO A 165 -14.78 -10.67 1.65
C PRO A 165 -13.55 -10.51 0.72
N ALA A 166 -13.77 -9.90 -0.46
CA ALA A 166 -12.72 -9.46 -1.39
C ALA A 166 -11.79 -8.38 -0.79
N ASP A 167 -10.78 -7.94 -1.54
CA ASP A 167 -9.67 -7.06 -1.14
C ASP A 167 -8.56 -7.82 -0.40
N PHE A 168 -7.51 -7.10 0.00
CA PHE A 168 -6.47 -7.65 0.85
C PHE A 168 -6.99 -7.83 2.26
N ARG A 169 -6.90 -9.05 2.78
CA ARG A 169 -7.46 -9.43 4.09
C ARG A 169 -6.38 -9.94 5.02
N HIS A 170 -6.50 -9.53 6.28
CA HIS A 170 -5.70 -10.01 7.40
C HIS A 170 -6.41 -11.16 8.08
N PHE A 171 -5.71 -12.27 8.27
CA PHE A 171 -6.19 -13.48 8.92
C PHE A 171 -5.43 -13.63 10.23
N ALA A 172 -6.03 -13.21 11.33
CA ALA A 172 -5.51 -13.47 12.66
C ALA A 172 -5.86 -14.91 13.06
N VAL A 173 -4.85 -15.79 12.99
CA VAL A 173 -4.99 -17.22 13.27
C VAL A 173 -4.50 -17.49 14.68
N SER A 174 -5.42 -17.93 15.54
CA SER A 174 -5.14 -18.35 16.91
C SER A 174 -5.22 -19.86 17.03
N LEU A 175 -4.16 -20.48 17.56
CA LEU A 175 -4.15 -21.88 17.98
C LEU A 175 -4.28 -21.92 19.50
N SER A 176 -5.30 -22.63 20.00
CA SER A 176 -5.59 -22.71 21.43
C SER A 176 -5.56 -24.16 21.94
N SER A 177 -4.91 -24.38 23.10
CA SER A 177 -4.96 -25.65 23.82
C SER A 177 -4.75 -25.45 25.32
N SER A 178 -5.63 -26.02 26.14
CA SER A 178 -5.50 -26.05 27.61
C SER A 178 -5.15 -24.69 28.26
N GLY A 179 -5.77 -23.60 27.78
CA GLY A 179 -5.57 -22.25 28.28
C GLY A 179 -4.40 -21.47 27.67
N PHE A 180 -3.55 -22.11 26.86
CA PHE A 180 -2.50 -21.44 26.09
C PHE A 180 -3.03 -21.06 24.70
N VAL A 181 -2.68 -19.86 24.24
CA VAL A 181 -3.04 -19.34 22.91
C VAL A 181 -1.79 -18.75 22.27
N ALA A 182 -1.48 -19.20 21.06
CA ALA A 182 -0.50 -18.57 20.18
C ALA A 182 -1.25 -17.99 18.97
N GLN A 183 -0.88 -16.77 18.54
CA GLN A 183 -1.54 -16.08 17.43
C GLN A 183 -0.51 -15.53 16.45
N ARG A 184 -0.83 -15.60 15.16
CA ARG A 184 -0.11 -14.89 14.09
C ARG A 184 -1.08 -14.35 13.05
N VAL A 185 -0.73 -13.23 12.42
CA VAL A 185 -1.51 -12.60 11.34
C VAL A 185 -0.89 -12.94 9.98
N PHE A 186 -1.74 -13.26 9.00
CA PHE A 186 -1.35 -13.50 7.61
C PHE A 186 -2.16 -12.60 6.67
N GLY A 187 -1.52 -12.02 5.66
CA GLY A 187 -2.19 -11.21 4.65
C GLY A 187 -2.29 -11.91 3.30
N VAL A 188 -3.45 -11.84 2.63
CA VAL A 188 -3.63 -12.30 1.24
C VAL A 188 -4.72 -11.52 0.51
N GLU A 189 -4.55 -11.33 -0.80
CA GLU A 189 -5.59 -10.76 -1.66
C GLU A 189 -6.68 -11.79 -1.99
N ILE A 190 -7.94 -11.38 -1.85
CA ILE A 190 -9.12 -12.09 -2.34
C ILE A 190 -9.78 -11.22 -3.41
N CYS A 191 -10.01 -11.76 -4.60
CA CYS A 191 -10.70 -11.06 -5.67
C CYS A 191 -11.77 -11.99 -6.27
N HIS A 192 -13.03 -11.55 -6.34
CA HIS A 192 -14.11 -12.34 -6.95
C HIS A 192 -14.07 -12.30 -8.49
N ALA A 193 -12.91 -12.53 -9.10
CA ALA A 193 -12.69 -12.36 -10.54
C ALA A 193 -13.59 -13.27 -11.39
N ALA A 194 -13.84 -14.50 -10.93
CA ALA A 194 -14.72 -15.44 -11.61
C ALA A 194 -16.17 -14.92 -11.72
N ARG A 195 -16.68 -14.26 -10.66
CA ARG A 195 -18.02 -13.62 -10.66
C ARG A 195 -18.07 -12.44 -11.63
N GLN A 196 -16.98 -11.65 -11.68
CA GLN A 196 -16.90 -10.44 -12.50
C GLN A 196 -16.77 -10.73 -13.99
N GLY A 197 -16.17 -11.86 -14.37
CA GLY A 197 -15.98 -12.24 -15.76
C GLY A 197 -15.26 -11.18 -16.61
N ARG A 198 -15.52 -11.20 -17.92
CA ARG A 198 -14.94 -10.25 -18.88
C ARG A 198 -15.68 -8.91 -18.82
N ALA A 199 -14.93 -7.81 -18.77
CA ALA A 199 -15.50 -6.47 -18.81
C ALA A 199 -16.30 -6.23 -20.11
N PRO A 200 -17.44 -5.51 -20.04
CA PRO A 200 -18.20 -5.11 -21.21
C PRO A 200 -17.36 -4.34 -22.24
N ALA A 201 -17.66 -4.53 -23.53
CA ALA A 201 -16.86 -3.93 -24.61
C ALA A 201 -17.06 -2.40 -24.75
N ILE A 202 -18.23 -1.89 -24.39
CA ILE A 202 -18.62 -0.49 -24.57
C ILE A 202 -18.53 0.24 -23.22
N LEU A 203 -17.99 1.46 -23.22
CA LEU A 203 -17.81 2.27 -22.00
C LEU A 203 -19.12 2.48 -21.23
N ALA A 204 -20.24 2.74 -21.91
CA ALA A 204 -21.54 2.93 -21.27
C ALA A 204 -21.96 1.72 -20.42
N ASP A 205 -21.76 0.51 -20.93
CA ASP A 205 -22.08 -0.73 -20.20
C ASP A 205 -21.11 -0.93 -19.02
N ARG A 206 -19.84 -0.53 -19.17
CA ARG A 206 -18.86 -0.59 -18.07
C ARG A 206 -19.15 0.43 -16.97
N ILE A 207 -19.67 1.60 -17.32
CA ILE A 207 -20.17 2.59 -16.34
C ILE A 207 -21.35 1.99 -15.56
N GLY A 208 -22.29 1.34 -16.26
CA GLY A 208 -23.39 0.62 -15.63
C GLY A 208 -22.89 -0.50 -14.70
N GLU A 209 -21.96 -1.31 -15.18
CA GLU A 209 -21.31 -2.37 -14.40
C GLU A 209 -20.64 -1.84 -13.13
N ALA A 210 -19.87 -0.75 -13.21
CA ALA A 210 -19.20 -0.16 -12.07
C ALA A 210 -20.20 0.32 -11.00
N LEU A 211 -21.26 1.02 -11.40
CA LEU A 211 -22.29 1.49 -10.46
C LEU A 211 -23.04 0.32 -9.81
N GLU A 212 -23.38 -0.72 -10.59
CA GLU A 212 -24.00 -1.94 -10.09
C GLU A 212 -23.08 -2.71 -9.12
N GLN A 213 -21.80 -2.83 -9.45
CA GLN A 213 -20.82 -3.50 -8.60
C GLN A 213 -20.72 -2.82 -7.24
N VAL A 214 -20.56 -1.50 -7.21
CA VAL A 214 -20.45 -0.74 -5.96
C VAL A 214 -21.77 -0.80 -5.18
N SER A 215 -22.91 -0.60 -5.86
CA SER A 215 -24.24 -0.63 -5.25
C SER A 215 -24.54 -1.95 -4.51
N ASN A 216 -24.19 -3.08 -5.13
CA ASN A 216 -24.55 -4.41 -4.63
C ASN A 216 -23.50 -5.02 -3.69
N PHE A 217 -22.20 -4.74 -3.88
CA PHE A 217 -21.13 -5.52 -3.26
C PHE A 217 -20.06 -4.72 -2.51
N ALA A 218 -20.11 -3.38 -2.51
CA ALA A 218 -19.14 -2.60 -1.75
C ALA A 218 -19.37 -2.67 -0.23
N GLU A 219 -18.39 -2.23 0.54
CA GLU A 219 -18.56 -1.96 1.98
C GLU A 219 -19.77 -1.03 2.23
N ALA A 220 -20.40 -1.16 3.39
CA ALA A 220 -21.61 -0.41 3.74
C ALA A 220 -21.29 1.03 4.17
N ASP A 221 -20.80 1.84 3.24
CA ASP A 221 -20.40 3.24 3.46
C ASP A 221 -21.21 4.24 2.61
N THR A 222 -20.86 5.52 2.71
CA THR A 222 -21.47 6.60 1.90
C THR A 222 -21.18 6.51 0.41
N VAL A 223 -20.11 5.82 -0.01
CA VAL A 223 -19.78 5.60 -1.43
C VAL A 223 -20.73 4.55 -2.02
N ARG A 224 -21.02 3.48 -1.28
CA ARG A 224 -22.10 2.54 -1.62
C ARG A 224 -23.47 3.21 -1.58
N GLY A 225 -23.73 4.03 -0.56
CA GLY A 225 -24.94 4.85 -0.49
C GLY A 225 -25.17 5.67 -1.75
N LEU A 226 -24.13 6.34 -2.24
CA LEU A 226 -24.17 7.09 -3.50
C LEU A 226 -24.49 6.21 -4.71
N ALA A 227 -23.80 5.07 -4.88
CA ALA A 227 -24.04 4.15 -5.99
C ALA A 227 -25.47 3.58 -5.98
N ARG A 228 -26.00 3.28 -4.79
CA ARG A 228 -27.38 2.81 -4.62
C ARG A 228 -28.39 3.87 -5.02
N LEU A 229 -28.23 5.11 -4.56
CA LEU A 229 -29.11 6.22 -4.96
C LEU A 229 -29.05 6.45 -6.49
N ALA A 230 -27.85 6.43 -7.06
CA ALA A 230 -27.62 6.66 -8.48
C ALA A 230 -28.11 5.53 -9.42
N THR A 231 -28.40 4.36 -8.86
CA THR A 231 -29.01 3.21 -9.56
C THR A 231 -30.50 3.03 -9.21
N GLY A 232 -31.10 4.02 -8.53
CA GLY A 232 -32.53 4.00 -8.19
C GLY A 232 -32.89 3.11 -7.00
N ARG A 233 -31.90 2.64 -6.23
CA ARG A 233 -32.08 1.79 -5.04
C ARG A 233 -32.11 2.61 -3.76
N GLY A 234 -32.89 3.69 -3.71
CA GLY A 234 -33.16 4.43 -2.46
C GLY A 234 -33.94 3.60 -1.43
N GLY A 235 -34.39 4.26 -0.35
CA GLY A 235 -35.23 3.63 0.68
C GLY A 235 -34.44 3.01 1.84
N ALA A 236 -35.13 2.20 2.66
CA ALA A 236 -34.71 1.85 4.02
C ALA A 236 -33.31 1.24 4.15
N GLU A 237 -32.89 0.37 3.22
CA GLU A 237 -31.54 -0.22 3.24
C GLU A 237 -30.47 0.85 3.02
N THR A 238 -30.68 1.73 2.04
CA THR A 238 -29.76 2.82 1.70
C THR A 238 -29.72 3.88 2.81
N ASP A 239 -30.88 4.20 3.38
CA ASP A 239 -30.97 5.09 4.55
C ASP A 239 -30.22 4.50 5.75
N THR A 240 -30.29 3.19 5.97
CA THR A 240 -29.55 2.50 7.05
C THR A 240 -28.04 2.60 6.84
N ILE A 241 -27.56 2.37 5.61
CA ILE A 241 -26.14 2.50 5.25
C ILE A 241 -25.65 3.93 5.53
N ILE A 242 -26.39 4.95 5.06
CA ILE A 242 -26.03 6.35 5.26
C ILE A 242 -26.07 6.72 6.75
N ALA A 243 -27.11 6.29 7.49
CA ALA A 243 -27.26 6.58 8.91
C ALA A 243 -26.14 5.97 9.77
N ALA A 244 -25.63 4.80 9.39
CA ALA A 244 -24.52 4.13 10.08
C ALA A 244 -23.17 4.85 9.92
N ALA A 245 -23.01 5.64 8.85
CA ALA A 245 -21.78 6.39 8.59
C ALA A 245 -21.73 7.77 9.29
N LEU A 246 -22.89 8.31 9.71
CA LEU A 246 -23.00 9.63 10.34
C LEU A 246 -22.20 9.81 11.65
N PRO A 247 -22.14 8.83 12.57
CA PRO A 247 -21.41 9.01 13.83
C PRO A 247 -19.95 9.42 13.64
N ALA A 248 -19.25 8.86 12.65
CA ALA A 248 -17.86 9.23 12.37
C ALA A 248 -17.70 10.70 11.95
N ILE A 249 -18.70 11.27 11.26
CA ILE A 249 -18.74 12.70 10.91
C ILE A 249 -19.09 13.54 12.13
N GLU A 250 -20.14 13.16 12.86
CA GLU A 250 -20.63 13.85 14.05
C GLU A 250 -19.53 14.00 15.12
N ASP A 251 -18.75 12.93 15.31
CA ASP A 251 -17.65 12.85 16.29
C ASP A 251 -16.29 13.33 15.73
N CYS A 252 -16.23 13.73 14.45
CA CYS A 252 -15.00 14.21 13.81
C CYS A 252 -13.84 13.19 13.91
N HIS A 253 -14.11 11.92 13.59
CA HIS A 253 -13.08 10.90 13.49
C HIS A 253 -12.06 11.23 12.38
N ASP A 254 -10.83 10.73 12.48
CA ASP A 254 -9.89 10.80 11.37
C ASP A 254 -10.51 10.14 10.13
N CYS A 255 -10.28 10.72 8.95
CA CYS A 255 -10.92 10.35 7.68
C CYS A 255 -12.44 10.56 7.58
N ALA A 256 -13.08 11.31 8.50
CA ALA A 256 -14.49 11.67 8.37
C ALA A 256 -14.81 12.49 7.09
N ASP A 257 -13.82 13.21 6.56
CA ASP A 257 -13.90 13.91 5.27
C ASP A 257 -14.08 12.94 4.09
N PHE A 258 -13.57 11.70 4.19
CA PHE A 258 -13.74 10.67 3.16
C PHE A 258 -15.19 10.19 3.07
N ILE A 259 -15.93 10.31 4.18
CA ILE A 259 -17.34 9.96 4.34
C ILE A 259 -18.23 11.15 3.98
N LEU A 260 -17.88 12.34 4.47
CA LEU A 260 -18.67 13.56 4.27
C LEU A 260 -18.77 13.96 2.79
N VAL A 261 -17.70 13.83 2.01
CA VAL A 261 -17.69 14.24 0.60
C VAL A 261 -18.72 13.48 -0.26
N PRO A 262 -18.75 12.13 -0.32
CA PRO A 262 -19.80 11.41 -1.04
C PRO A 262 -21.19 11.63 -0.43
N LEU A 263 -21.30 11.88 0.89
CA LEU A 263 -22.58 12.23 1.53
C LEU A 263 -23.13 13.57 1.04
N LEU A 264 -22.28 14.58 0.82
CA LEU A 264 -22.68 15.85 0.22
C LEU A 264 -23.23 15.65 -1.19
N TRP A 265 -22.64 14.74 -1.97
CA TRP A 265 -23.19 14.36 -3.27
C TRP A 265 -24.59 13.76 -3.12
N CYS A 266 -24.74 12.75 -2.25
CA CYS A 266 -26.02 12.11 -1.97
C CYS A 266 -27.10 13.14 -1.61
N ARG A 267 -26.77 14.02 -0.66
CA ARG A 267 -27.68 15.04 -0.15
C ARG A 267 -28.08 16.08 -1.20
N ARG A 268 -27.15 16.45 -2.10
CA ARG A 268 -27.38 17.45 -3.15
C ARG A 268 -28.13 16.90 -4.35
N ALA A 269 -27.75 15.73 -4.85
CA ALA A 269 -28.27 15.16 -6.10
C ALA A 269 -29.50 14.26 -5.87
N TYR A 270 -29.62 13.63 -4.70
CA TYR A 270 -30.62 12.60 -4.43
C TYR A 270 -31.37 12.82 -3.11
N GLY A 271 -31.37 14.05 -2.58
CA GLY A 271 -31.96 14.37 -1.28
C GLY A 271 -33.46 14.06 -1.16
N ASP A 272 -34.20 13.92 -2.26
CA ASP A 272 -35.61 13.53 -2.25
C ASP A 272 -35.82 12.00 -2.16
N SER A 273 -34.76 11.23 -2.41
CA SER A 273 -34.73 9.77 -2.28
C SER A 273 -34.23 9.30 -0.91
N ILE A 274 -33.91 10.23 -0.01
CA ILE A 274 -33.43 10.00 1.36
C ILE A 274 -34.56 10.35 2.33
N ALA A 275 -34.79 9.53 3.34
CA ALA A 275 -35.82 9.79 4.36
C ALA A 275 -35.65 11.20 4.98
N VAL A 276 -36.77 11.90 5.18
CA VAL A 276 -36.79 13.31 5.64
C VAL A 276 -36.03 13.50 6.95
N ASP A 277 -36.25 12.62 7.93
CA ASP A 277 -35.55 12.71 9.24
C ASP A 277 -34.04 12.48 9.11
N LEU A 278 -33.64 11.53 8.26
CA LEU A 278 -32.23 11.28 7.99
C LEU A 278 -31.60 12.47 7.26
N ARG A 279 -32.32 13.08 6.32
CA ARG A 279 -31.90 14.30 5.62
C ARG A 279 -31.66 15.45 6.59
N HIS A 280 -32.52 15.63 7.58
CA HIS A 280 -32.31 16.61 8.64
C HIS A 280 -31.07 16.31 9.48
N ARG A 281 -30.84 15.05 9.86
CA ARG A 281 -29.63 14.65 10.59
C ARG A 281 -28.35 14.88 9.77
N ILE A 282 -28.39 14.63 8.45
CA ILE A 282 -27.29 14.95 7.54
C ILE A 282 -27.00 16.45 7.54
N ASP A 283 -28.04 17.29 7.43
CA ASP A 283 -27.88 18.75 7.46
C ASP A 283 -27.28 19.22 8.79
N GLU A 284 -27.71 18.65 9.93
CA GLU A 284 -27.12 18.93 11.25
C GLU A 284 -25.65 18.48 11.32
N ALA A 285 -25.31 17.30 10.81
CA ALA A 285 -23.92 16.82 10.78
C ALA A 285 -23.02 17.77 9.97
N ILE A 286 -23.50 18.24 8.81
CA ILE A 286 -22.81 19.26 7.99
C ILE A 286 -22.58 20.54 8.79
N LEU A 287 -23.59 21.05 9.50
CA LEU A 287 -23.49 22.32 10.25
C LEU A 287 -22.56 22.23 11.48
N ASN A 288 -22.44 21.04 12.08
CA ASN A 288 -21.66 20.82 13.30
C ASN A 288 -20.23 20.31 13.04
N TYR A 289 -19.92 19.89 11.81
CA TYR A 289 -18.59 19.38 11.45
C TYR A 289 -17.50 20.44 11.59
N ARG A 290 -16.28 20.00 11.90
CA ARG A 290 -15.09 20.87 11.94
C ARG A 290 -14.32 20.75 10.62
N TYR A 291 -14.41 21.80 9.80
CA TYR A 291 -13.88 21.77 8.44
C TYR A 291 -12.41 22.09 8.34
N TRP A 292 -11.85 22.83 9.29
CA TRP A 292 -10.44 23.20 9.25
C TRP A 292 -9.92 23.64 10.62
N MET A 293 -8.60 23.79 10.72
CA MET A 293 -7.90 24.10 11.96
C MET A 293 -8.21 25.49 12.54
N ASP A 294 -8.67 26.43 11.71
CA ASP A 294 -9.08 27.77 12.15
C ASP A 294 -10.44 27.77 12.86
N GLU A 295 -11.09 26.61 12.95
CA GLU A 295 -12.34 26.43 13.65
C GLU A 295 -12.11 25.80 15.03
N PRO A 296 -12.83 26.24 16.07
CA PRO A 296 -12.70 25.70 17.41
C PRO A 296 -13.08 24.21 17.47
N GLY A 297 -12.27 23.43 18.18
CA GLY A 297 -12.48 22.01 18.37
C GLY A 297 -11.24 21.32 18.93
N ASN A 298 -11.44 20.11 19.44
CA ASN A 298 -10.38 19.21 19.85
C ASN A 298 -10.74 17.82 19.33
N ASP A 299 -10.05 17.39 18.29
CA ASP A 299 -10.25 16.13 17.58
C ASP A 299 -8.91 15.66 17.03
N VAL A 300 -8.90 14.45 16.46
CA VAL A 300 -7.70 13.76 15.98
C VAL A 300 -7.57 13.77 14.45
N GLN A 301 -8.34 14.63 13.76
CA GLN A 301 -8.39 14.66 12.30
C GLN A 301 -7.07 15.11 11.68
N TRP A 302 -6.67 14.45 10.59
CA TRP A 302 -5.48 14.79 9.83
C TRP A 302 -5.74 15.82 8.74
N TYR A 303 -5.53 17.10 9.04
CA TYR A 303 -5.86 18.18 8.09
C TYR A 303 -4.85 18.37 6.95
N PHE A 304 -3.61 17.88 7.09
CA PHE A 304 -2.47 18.46 6.37
C PHE A 304 -1.96 17.67 5.16
N SER A 305 -2.39 16.42 4.98
CA SER A 305 -2.02 15.72 3.73
C SER A 305 -2.76 16.36 2.55
N GLU A 306 -2.20 16.19 1.36
CA GLU A 306 -2.73 16.74 0.11
C GLU A 306 -4.19 16.33 -0.14
N ASN A 307 -4.49 15.05 0.03
CA ASN A 307 -5.83 14.49 -0.18
C ASN A 307 -6.84 14.98 0.88
N HIS A 308 -6.47 14.98 2.17
CA HIS A 308 -7.34 15.50 3.23
C HIS A 308 -7.63 16.98 3.04
N ALA A 309 -6.60 17.80 2.74
CA ALA A 309 -6.77 19.22 2.50
C ALA A 309 -7.81 19.47 1.39
N LEU A 310 -7.70 18.76 0.25
CA LEU A 310 -8.70 18.84 -0.83
C LEU A 310 -10.11 18.51 -0.33
N LEU A 311 -10.29 17.41 0.40
CA LEU A 311 -11.61 16.94 0.83
C LEU A 311 -12.23 17.86 1.88
N PHE A 312 -11.47 18.35 2.86
CA PHE A 312 -11.93 19.35 3.82
C PHE A 312 -12.35 20.65 3.15
N HIS A 313 -11.54 21.15 2.20
CA HIS A 313 -11.84 22.37 1.45
C HIS A 313 -13.09 22.21 0.57
N THR A 314 -13.20 21.06 -0.10
CA THR A 314 -14.36 20.68 -0.90
C THR A 314 -15.62 20.60 -0.05
N ALA A 315 -15.53 19.98 1.12
CA ALA A 315 -16.66 19.83 2.02
C ALA A 315 -17.12 21.18 2.58
N ALA A 316 -16.20 22.08 2.95
CA ALA A 316 -16.53 23.43 3.40
C ALA A 316 -17.22 24.25 2.30
N TYR A 317 -16.68 24.17 1.07
CA TYR A 317 -17.22 24.87 -0.09
C TYR A 317 -18.64 24.42 -0.42
N LEU A 318 -18.84 23.11 -0.60
CA LEU A 318 -20.11 22.55 -1.06
C LEU A 318 -21.14 22.47 0.07
N GLY A 319 -20.74 22.17 1.30
CA GLY A 319 -21.62 22.20 2.47
C GLY A 319 -22.16 23.60 2.72
N GLY A 320 -21.29 24.62 2.67
CA GLY A 320 -21.71 26.02 2.79
C GLY A 320 -22.65 26.46 1.66
N HIS A 321 -22.40 26.02 0.42
CA HIS A 321 -23.28 26.34 -0.71
C HIS A 321 -24.65 25.63 -0.63
N LEU A 322 -24.68 24.42 -0.07
CA LEU A 322 -25.91 23.66 0.14
C LEU A 322 -26.83 24.32 1.17
N LEU A 323 -26.26 24.93 2.22
CA LEU A 323 -26.98 25.53 3.34
C LEU A 323 -26.59 27.01 3.54
N PRO A 324 -26.81 27.89 2.54
CA PRO A 324 -26.18 29.22 2.48
C PRO A 324 -26.58 30.16 3.62
N ASP A 325 -27.82 30.05 4.11
CA ASP A 325 -28.36 30.91 5.16
C ASP A 325 -28.19 30.33 6.57
N ALA A 326 -27.80 29.07 6.68
CA ALA A 326 -27.61 28.39 7.96
C ALA A 326 -26.30 28.83 8.63
N ARG A 327 -26.21 28.66 9.95
CA ARG A 327 -25.00 28.96 10.72
C ARG A 327 -24.21 27.69 10.98
N PHE A 328 -22.97 27.68 10.52
CA PHE A 328 -21.99 26.64 10.83
C PHE A 328 -21.52 26.82 12.28
N VAL A 329 -21.75 25.81 13.12
CA VAL A 329 -21.75 25.95 14.58
C VAL A 329 -20.36 26.28 15.12
N ARG A 330 -19.32 25.60 14.61
CA ARG A 330 -17.95 25.78 15.10
C ARG A 330 -17.34 27.09 14.62
N SER A 331 -17.39 27.36 13.32
CA SER A 331 -16.81 28.58 12.76
C SER A 331 -17.61 29.84 13.11
N GLY A 332 -18.90 29.68 13.44
CA GLY A 332 -19.84 30.77 13.60
C GLY A 332 -20.21 31.47 12.28
N ARG A 333 -19.72 31.00 11.13
CA ARG A 333 -19.98 31.60 9.82
C ARG A 333 -21.38 31.24 9.31
N THR A 334 -21.95 32.10 8.47
CA THR A 334 -23.06 31.68 7.60
C THR A 334 -22.57 30.67 6.56
N GLY A 335 -23.45 29.87 5.98
CA GLY A 335 -23.08 28.93 4.92
C GLY A 335 -22.45 29.61 3.71
N ALA A 336 -22.93 30.79 3.32
CA ALA A 336 -22.33 31.58 2.23
C ALA A 336 -20.88 32.01 2.54
N GLU A 337 -20.59 32.43 3.77
CA GLU A 337 -19.24 32.74 4.22
C GLU A 337 -18.36 31.49 4.30
N GLN A 338 -18.89 30.39 4.85
CA GLN A 338 -18.20 29.10 4.91
C GLN A 338 -17.83 28.62 3.50
N SER A 339 -18.76 28.75 2.54
CA SER A 339 -18.56 28.39 1.14
C SER A 339 -17.47 29.25 0.50
N THR A 340 -17.47 30.56 0.77
CA THR A 340 -16.46 31.50 0.27
C THR A 340 -15.05 31.14 0.77
N VAL A 341 -14.91 30.79 2.05
CA VAL A 341 -13.64 30.34 2.63
C VAL A 341 -13.18 29.01 2.00
N GLY A 342 -14.09 28.04 1.87
CA GLY A 342 -13.81 26.76 1.22
C GLY A 342 -13.37 26.93 -0.24
N LEU A 343 -14.06 27.77 -1.01
CA LEU A 343 -13.76 28.08 -2.40
C LEU A 343 -12.35 28.65 -2.59
N ALA A 344 -11.95 29.59 -1.72
CA ALA A 344 -10.61 30.17 -1.78
C ALA A 344 -9.52 29.11 -1.57
N ARG A 345 -9.76 28.17 -0.63
CA ARG A 345 -8.82 27.06 -0.36
C ARG A 345 -8.81 26.01 -1.46
N VAL A 346 -9.97 25.68 -2.05
CA VAL A 346 -10.06 24.81 -3.24
C VAL A 346 -9.26 25.41 -4.40
N ARG A 347 -9.41 26.72 -4.67
CA ARG A 347 -8.64 27.38 -5.73
C ARG A 347 -7.15 27.34 -5.45
N ALA A 348 -6.71 27.59 -4.21
CA ALA A 348 -5.30 27.49 -3.84
C ALA A 348 -4.74 26.07 -3.96
N TRP A 349 -5.53 25.04 -3.60
CA TRP A 349 -5.15 23.65 -3.80
C TRP A 349 -5.00 23.32 -5.29
N LEU A 350 -5.95 23.76 -6.12
CA LEU A 350 -5.89 23.57 -7.58
C LEU A 350 -4.71 24.32 -8.19
N ASP A 351 -4.37 25.52 -7.69
CA ASP A 351 -3.18 26.28 -8.14
C ASP A 351 -1.91 25.45 -7.87
N HIS A 352 -1.82 24.85 -6.68
CA HIS A 352 -0.70 23.98 -6.32
C HIS A 352 -0.62 22.73 -7.22
N PHE A 353 -1.74 22.03 -7.40
CA PHE A 353 -1.81 20.82 -8.24
C PHE A 353 -1.44 21.12 -9.70
N GLU A 354 -1.90 22.24 -10.25
CA GLU A 354 -1.57 22.63 -11.62
C GLU A 354 -0.08 22.98 -11.81
N GLU A 355 0.58 23.47 -10.75
CA GLU A 355 2.01 23.79 -10.79
C GLU A 355 2.89 22.56 -10.53
N TRP A 356 2.50 21.66 -9.63
CA TRP A 356 3.38 20.63 -9.06
C TRP A 356 2.87 19.18 -9.15
N GLU A 357 1.62 18.97 -9.57
CA GLU A 357 0.89 17.70 -9.43
C GLU A 357 0.91 17.18 -7.97
N MET A 358 0.85 15.87 -7.78
CA MET A 358 0.71 15.25 -6.47
C MET A 358 2.04 15.21 -5.71
N ALA A 359 2.03 15.68 -4.47
CA ALA A 359 3.17 15.47 -3.55
C ALA A 359 3.36 13.98 -3.25
N GLU A 360 2.27 13.23 -3.12
CA GLU A 360 2.26 11.78 -2.88
C GLU A 360 2.28 11.03 -4.23
N PHE A 361 3.40 11.17 -4.94
CA PHE A 361 3.56 10.76 -6.34
C PHE A 361 3.12 9.31 -6.62
N ASN A 362 2.46 9.10 -7.77
CA ASN A 362 1.96 7.79 -8.24
C ASN A 362 1.28 6.92 -7.15
N SER A 363 0.64 7.51 -6.14
CA SER A 363 0.12 6.73 -5.03
C SER A 363 -1.15 5.97 -5.40
N ALA A 364 -1.05 4.64 -5.52
CA ALA A 364 -2.20 3.77 -5.73
C ALA A 364 -3.33 3.94 -4.69
N PRO A 365 -3.05 4.04 -3.37
CA PRO A 365 -4.10 4.27 -2.38
C PRO A 365 -4.70 5.68 -2.42
N TYR A 366 -3.94 6.72 -2.79
CA TYR A 366 -4.38 8.11 -2.61
C TYR A 366 -4.97 8.76 -3.86
N PHE A 367 -4.56 8.38 -5.06
CA PHE A 367 -5.18 8.90 -6.29
C PHE A 367 -6.71 8.73 -6.29
N PRO A 368 -7.28 7.58 -5.86
CA PRO A 368 -8.73 7.47 -5.71
C PRO A 368 -9.35 8.44 -4.70
N ILE A 369 -8.63 8.79 -3.63
CA ILE A 369 -9.07 9.77 -2.62
C ILE A 369 -9.04 11.18 -3.20
N ASP A 370 -8.01 11.54 -3.98
CA ASP A 370 -7.97 12.83 -4.68
C ASP A 370 -9.08 12.94 -5.72
N LEU A 371 -9.29 11.86 -6.50
CA LEU A 371 -10.39 11.76 -7.45
C LEU A 371 -11.76 11.91 -6.76
N LYS A 372 -11.92 11.48 -5.49
CA LYS A 372 -13.16 11.68 -4.72
C LYS A 372 -13.46 13.17 -4.56
N GLY A 373 -12.46 14.00 -4.25
CA GLY A 373 -12.64 15.45 -4.15
C GLY A 373 -12.87 16.09 -5.52
N LEU A 374 -12.04 15.75 -6.51
CA LEU A 374 -12.11 16.36 -7.83
C LEU A 374 -13.41 16.04 -8.57
N THR A 375 -13.92 14.81 -8.47
CA THR A 375 -15.16 14.40 -9.15
C THR A 375 -16.37 15.16 -8.63
N ILE A 376 -16.50 15.39 -7.32
CA ILE A 376 -17.62 16.17 -6.78
C ILE A 376 -17.50 17.66 -7.14
N LEU A 377 -16.30 18.21 -7.15
CA LEU A 377 -16.05 19.59 -7.60
C LEU A 377 -16.43 19.77 -9.07
N TYR A 378 -16.07 18.80 -9.93
CA TYR A 378 -16.44 18.80 -11.34
C TYR A 378 -17.96 18.74 -11.56
N ALA A 379 -18.63 17.84 -10.84
CA ALA A 379 -20.04 17.55 -11.04
C ALA A 379 -20.97 18.60 -10.42
N LEU A 380 -20.68 19.02 -9.18
CA LEU A 380 -21.59 19.78 -8.32
C LEU A 380 -21.06 21.16 -7.91
N GLY A 381 -19.84 21.53 -8.31
CA GLY A 381 -19.25 22.84 -8.04
C GLY A 381 -20.09 24.00 -8.60
N PRO A 382 -20.52 24.97 -7.78
CA PRO A 382 -21.24 26.16 -8.25
C PRO A 382 -20.47 27.02 -9.26
N ASP A 383 -19.16 27.12 -9.10
CA ASP A 383 -18.30 27.99 -9.88
C ASP A 383 -17.75 27.27 -11.14
N ALA A 384 -17.93 27.90 -12.31
CA ALA A 384 -17.52 27.32 -13.59
C ALA A 384 -16.00 27.12 -13.73
N ASP A 385 -15.18 27.99 -13.12
CA ASP A 385 -13.72 27.82 -13.12
C ASP A 385 -13.31 26.58 -12.34
N VAL A 386 -13.89 26.35 -11.15
CA VAL A 386 -13.62 25.17 -10.32
C VAL A 386 -13.98 23.90 -11.07
N ARG A 387 -15.17 23.84 -11.68
CA ARG A 387 -15.60 22.68 -12.47
C ARG A 387 -14.62 22.38 -13.60
N ARG A 388 -14.24 23.41 -14.37
CA ARG A 388 -13.30 23.25 -15.50
C ARG A 388 -11.93 22.74 -15.03
N ARG A 389 -11.39 23.32 -13.96
CA ARG A 389 -10.07 22.96 -13.40
C ARG A 389 -10.09 21.56 -12.81
N ALA A 390 -11.13 21.20 -12.05
CA ALA A 390 -11.31 19.85 -11.53
C ALA A 390 -11.41 18.80 -12.65
N GLY A 391 -12.13 19.09 -13.73
CA GLY A 391 -12.19 18.20 -14.91
C GLY A 391 -10.83 17.99 -15.57
N ALA A 392 -10.03 19.06 -15.69
CA ALA A 392 -8.65 18.97 -16.19
C ALA A 392 -7.77 18.14 -15.25
N ALA A 393 -7.89 18.32 -13.94
CA ALA A 393 -7.15 17.55 -12.94
C ALA A 393 -7.51 16.06 -12.95
N ILE A 394 -8.80 15.70 -13.07
CA ILE A 394 -9.24 14.32 -13.23
C ILE A 394 -8.57 13.69 -14.46
N ASN A 395 -8.65 14.35 -15.62
CA ASN A 395 -8.03 13.84 -16.83
C ASN A 395 -6.51 13.71 -16.71
N ARG A 396 -5.86 14.64 -16.00
CA ARG A 396 -4.42 14.58 -15.76
C ARG A 396 -4.03 13.38 -14.90
N LEU A 397 -4.77 13.09 -13.82
CA LEU A 397 -4.52 11.91 -12.99
C LEU A 397 -4.74 10.61 -13.76
N LEU A 398 -5.81 10.54 -14.57
CA LEU A 398 -6.06 9.37 -15.43
C LEU A 398 -4.96 9.19 -16.49
N GLU A 399 -4.39 10.27 -17.01
CA GLU A 399 -3.23 10.23 -17.91
C GLU A 399 -1.98 9.68 -17.19
N ILE A 400 -1.69 10.12 -15.97
CA ILE A 400 -0.56 9.61 -15.16
C ILE A 400 -0.73 8.11 -14.95
N VAL A 401 -1.91 7.66 -14.53
CA VAL A 401 -2.20 6.22 -14.36
C VAL A 401 -2.04 5.48 -15.69
N ALA A 402 -2.56 6.01 -16.80
CA ALA A 402 -2.44 5.37 -18.10
C ALA A 402 -0.98 5.20 -18.52
N ARG A 403 -0.15 6.24 -18.39
CA ARG A 403 1.26 6.21 -18.77
C ARG A 403 2.07 5.26 -17.89
N SER A 404 1.78 5.22 -16.59
CA SER A 404 2.41 4.30 -15.63
C SER A 404 1.74 2.93 -15.52
N ALA A 405 0.75 2.60 -16.35
CA ALA A 405 0.09 1.29 -16.29
C ALA A 405 0.77 0.23 -17.18
N GLN A 406 0.86 -0.99 -16.64
CA GLN A 406 1.04 -2.21 -17.42
C GLN A 406 -0.32 -2.90 -17.58
N GLN A 407 -0.85 -2.90 -18.80
CA GLN A 407 -2.15 -3.52 -19.13
C GLN A 407 -3.30 -3.06 -18.22
N GLY A 408 -3.35 -1.75 -17.93
CA GLY A 408 -4.38 -1.13 -17.09
C GLY A 408 -4.05 -1.06 -15.60
N MET A 409 -2.99 -1.73 -15.12
CA MET A 409 -2.63 -1.68 -13.71
C MET A 409 -1.39 -0.82 -13.45
N LEU A 410 -1.51 0.12 -12.50
CA LEU A 410 -0.43 1.02 -12.12
C LEU A 410 0.84 0.23 -11.72
N THR A 411 1.95 0.55 -12.36
CA THR A 411 3.25 -0.11 -12.22
C THR A 411 4.34 0.94 -12.22
N GLY A 412 5.04 1.11 -11.10
CA GLY A 412 6.12 2.09 -10.99
C GLY A 412 6.33 2.55 -9.55
N ALA A 413 7.28 3.46 -9.37
CA ALA A 413 7.57 4.05 -8.07
C ALA A 413 6.37 4.83 -7.54
N GLN A 414 6.15 4.75 -6.22
CA GLN A 414 5.05 5.39 -5.50
C GLN A 414 5.58 6.05 -4.22
N GLY A 415 5.16 7.28 -3.93
CA GLY A 415 5.54 8.01 -2.71
C GLY A 415 4.79 7.53 -1.48
N ARG A 416 3.69 6.79 -1.67
CA ARG A 416 2.87 6.22 -0.61
C ARG A 416 2.35 4.87 -1.03
N SER A 417 2.81 3.85 -0.32
CA SER A 417 2.48 2.45 -0.55
C SER A 417 2.31 1.70 0.78
N TYR A 418 1.50 0.66 0.76
CA TYR A 418 1.25 -0.24 1.88
C TYR A 418 1.34 -1.69 1.40
N GLU A 419 1.55 -2.64 2.32
CA GLU A 419 1.48 -4.06 1.99
C GLU A 419 0.18 -4.40 1.24
N HIS A 420 -0.96 -3.94 1.77
CA HIS A 420 -2.29 -4.21 1.22
C HIS A 420 -2.55 -3.52 -0.11
N THR A 421 -1.73 -2.55 -0.54
CA THR A 421 -1.83 -1.96 -1.88
C THR A 421 -0.82 -2.51 -2.87
N LEU A 422 0.39 -2.88 -2.41
CA LEU A 422 1.40 -3.46 -3.28
C LEU A 422 1.05 -4.90 -3.64
N ARG A 423 0.60 -5.70 -2.67
CA ARG A 423 0.26 -7.11 -2.89
C ARG A 423 -1.09 -7.31 -3.59
N ALA A 424 -1.99 -6.33 -3.54
CA ALA A 424 -3.37 -6.44 -4.03
C ALA A 424 -3.55 -5.92 -5.48
N ALA A 425 -2.91 -6.57 -6.44
CA ALA A 425 -2.88 -6.06 -7.81
C ALA A 425 -4.26 -6.00 -8.51
N ARG A 426 -5.23 -6.82 -8.08
CA ARG A 426 -6.53 -6.95 -8.74
C ARG A 426 -7.60 -6.09 -8.11
N SER A 427 -7.64 -6.06 -6.78
CA SER A 427 -8.73 -5.50 -5.98
C SER A 427 -8.53 -4.03 -5.60
N LEU A 428 -7.35 -3.45 -5.84
CA LEU A 428 -7.12 -2.01 -5.77
C LEU A 428 -8.15 -1.21 -6.57
N GLU A 429 -8.59 -0.06 -6.05
CA GLU A 429 -9.60 0.75 -6.74
C GLU A 429 -9.14 1.27 -8.12
N LEU A 430 -7.85 1.57 -8.31
CA LEU A 430 -7.33 1.93 -9.64
C LEU A 430 -7.52 0.80 -10.67
N SER A 431 -7.54 -0.47 -10.24
CA SER A 431 -7.90 -1.61 -11.10
C SER A 431 -9.38 -1.56 -11.50
N GLY A 432 -10.27 -1.15 -10.59
CA GLY A 432 -11.69 -0.94 -10.87
C GLY A 432 -11.94 0.24 -11.83
N ILE A 433 -11.19 1.34 -11.65
CA ILE A 433 -11.22 2.50 -12.55
C ILE A 433 -10.69 2.11 -13.94
N ALA A 434 -9.57 1.38 -14.02
CA ALA A 434 -9.04 0.84 -15.26
C ALA A 434 -10.05 -0.09 -15.94
N ARG A 435 -10.78 -0.90 -15.16
CA ARG A 435 -11.82 -1.77 -15.71
C ARG A 435 -12.90 -0.95 -16.36
N MET A 436 -13.42 0.06 -15.65
CA MET A 436 -14.45 0.95 -16.18
C MET A 436 -13.99 1.69 -17.44
N LEU A 437 -12.80 2.30 -17.43
CA LEU A 437 -12.33 3.15 -18.53
C LEU A 437 -11.82 2.33 -19.72
N TRP A 438 -10.92 1.38 -19.47
CA TRP A 438 -10.13 0.69 -20.50
C TRP A 438 -10.52 -0.78 -20.70
N GLY A 439 -11.46 -1.32 -19.91
CA GLY A 439 -11.88 -2.71 -20.02
C GLY A 439 -10.85 -3.72 -19.48
N LYS A 440 -9.86 -3.27 -18.70
CA LYS A 440 -8.83 -4.09 -18.05
C LYS A 440 -8.82 -3.85 -16.56
N GLY A 441 -8.76 -4.91 -15.76
CA GLY A 441 -8.78 -4.84 -14.31
C GLY A 441 -10.00 -5.52 -13.70
N PHE A 442 -10.13 -5.37 -12.39
CA PHE A 442 -11.08 -6.05 -11.53
C PHE A 442 -11.59 -5.10 -10.47
N TYR A 443 -12.70 -5.46 -9.85
CA TYR A 443 -13.27 -4.72 -8.73
C TYR A 443 -12.90 -5.37 -7.41
N GLY A 444 -12.50 -4.54 -6.46
CA GLY A 444 -12.49 -4.87 -5.04
C GLY A 444 -13.87 -4.67 -4.40
N MET A 445 -13.88 -4.31 -3.13
CA MET A 445 -15.10 -3.88 -2.43
C MET A 445 -14.99 -2.53 -1.73
N ARG A 446 -13.79 -2.04 -1.40
CA ARG A 446 -13.63 -0.66 -0.93
C ARG A 446 -13.42 0.29 -2.11
N PHE A 447 -14.17 1.38 -2.11
CA PHE A 447 -14.10 2.42 -3.14
C PHE A 447 -14.09 3.80 -2.50
N HIS A 448 -13.37 4.73 -3.11
CA HIS A 448 -13.31 6.14 -2.77
C HIS A 448 -14.03 6.99 -3.82
N ALA A 449 -13.78 6.75 -5.12
CA ALA A 449 -14.21 7.62 -6.21
C ALA A 449 -14.84 6.92 -7.42
N LEU A 450 -14.72 5.59 -7.55
CA LEU A 450 -15.25 4.85 -8.70
C LEU A 450 -16.70 5.23 -9.10
N PRO A 451 -17.70 5.24 -8.20
CA PRO A 451 -19.05 5.64 -8.59
C PRO A 451 -19.14 7.13 -8.92
N GLN A 452 -18.39 8.00 -8.23
CA GLN A 452 -18.39 9.43 -8.54
C GLN A 452 -17.83 9.72 -9.93
N LEU A 453 -16.74 9.03 -10.33
CA LEU A 453 -16.18 9.12 -11.67
C LEU A 453 -17.15 8.58 -12.72
N ALA A 454 -17.82 7.46 -12.44
CA ALA A 454 -18.86 6.89 -13.29
C ALA A 454 -20.00 7.89 -13.54
N LEU A 455 -20.44 8.61 -12.50
CA LEU A 455 -21.47 9.65 -12.61
C LEU A 455 -20.96 10.89 -13.35
N CYS A 456 -19.70 11.28 -13.17
CA CYS A 456 -19.12 12.37 -13.95
C CYS A 456 -19.20 12.09 -15.46
N LEU A 457 -18.89 10.85 -15.86
CA LEU A 457 -18.98 10.40 -17.25
C LEU A 457 -20.43 10.29 -17.75
N ARG A 458 -21.31 9.68 -16.94
CA ARG A 458 -22.72 9.40 -17.33
C ARG A 458 -23.59 10.65 -17.36
N ASP A 459 -23.49 11.48 -16.32
CA ASP A 459 -24.50 12.50 -15.99
C ASP A 459 -23.97 13.93 -16.11
N HIS A 460 -22.66 14.15 -15.98
CA HIS A 460 -22.06 15.49 -15.92
C HIS A 460 -21.17 15.86 -17.11
N GLY A 461 -21.05 14.97 -18.10
CA GLY A 461 -20.36 15.25 -19.37
C GLY A 461 -18.85 15.26 -19.30
N LEU A 462 -18.24 14.57 -18.33
CA LEU A 462 -16.79 14.39 -18.29
C LEU A 462 -16.34 13.62 -19.53
N HIS A 463 -15.37 14.17 -20.26
CA HIS A 463 -14.75 13.51 -21.39
C HIS A 463 -13.34 13.06 -21.01
N VAL A 464 -13.12 11.75 -21.03
CA VAL A 464 -11.79 11.14 -20.89
C VAL A 464 -11.23 10.88 -22.29
N PRO A 465 -10.01 11.36 -22.62
CA PRO A 465 -9.43 11.17 -23.94
C PRO A 465 -9.29 9.69 -24.31
N GLN A 466 -9.75 9.31 -25.50
CA GLN A 466 -9.83 7.90 -25.93
C GLN A 466 -8.44 7.26 -26.10
N GLU A 467 -7.45 8.07 -26.48
CA GLU A 467 -6.05 7.68 -26.65
C GLU A 467 -5.43 7.10 -25.37
N LEU A 468 -5.94 7.47 -24.19
CA LEU A 468 -5.46 6.92 -22.93
C LEU A 468 -5.66 5.40 -22.84
N THR A 469 -6.63 4.84 -23.56
CA THR A 469 -6.84 3.38 -23.62
C THR A 469 -5.65 2.66 -24.23
N GLY A 470 -5.16 3.14 -25.38
CA GLY A 470 -4.00 2.56 -26.06
C GLY A 470 -2.68 2.81 -25.31
N ILE A 471 -2.63 3.87 -24.50
CA ILE A 471 -1.50 4.15 -23.62
C ILE A 471 -1.51 3.20 -22.41
N ALA A 472 -2.65 3.03 -21.74
CA ALA A 472 -2.77 2.16 -20.57
C ALA A 472 -2.65 0.67 -20.91
N CYS A 473 -3.14 0.28 -22.08
CA CYS A 473 -3.23 -1.09 -22.55
C CYS A 473 -2.53 -1.19 -23.91
N MET A 474 -1.19 -1.13 -23.91
CA MET A 474 -0.41 -1.22 -25.15
C MET A 474 -0.57 -2.59 -25.81
N GLU A 475 -0.87 -2.60 -27.12
CA GLU A 475 -0.96 -3.81 -27.94
C GLU A 475 0.12 -3.88 -29.03
N GLY A 476 0.65 -2.72 -29.44
CA GLY A 476 1.71 -2.59 -30.45
C GLY A 476 3.07 -3.10 -29.98
N ASP A 477 4.00 -3.23 -30.93
CA ASP A 477 5.40 -3.63 -30.65
C ASP A 477 6.27 -2.45 -30.14
N ASP A 478 5.66 -1.26 -30.02
CA ASP A 478 6.29 -0.02 -29.60
C ASP A 478 6.66 -0.04 -28.11
N ALA A 479 7.57 0.85 -27.73
CA ALA A 479 7.90 1.13 -26.34
C ALA A 479 7.60 2.59 -25.98
N GLN A 480 7.20 2.85 -24.73
CA GLN A 480 7.08 4.18 -24.16
C GLN A 480 8.18 4.39 -23.13
N GLU A 481 8.93 5.49 -23.25
CA GLU A 481 9.81 6.05 -22.23
C GLU A 481 9.24 7.37 -21.77
N TRP A 482 9.02 7.54 -20.47
CA TRP A 482 8.44 8.75 -19.90
C TRP A 482 9.23 9.17 -18.67
N CYS A 483 9.87 10.34 -18.77
CA CYS A 483 10.59 10.99 -17.69
C CYS A 483 9.81 12.22 -17.24
N PHE A 484 9.44 12.28 -15.97
CA PHE A 484 8.57 13.31 -15.42
C PHE A 484 8.89 13.60 -13.97
N ALA A 485 8.19 14.56 -13.36
CA ALA A 485 8.38 14.89 -11.98
C ALA A 485 7.05 15.16 -11.27
N GLN A 486 7.02 14.95 -9.96
CA GLN A 486 5.85 15.24 -9.13
C GLN A 486 6.27 15.84 -7.78
N GLY A 487 5.33 16.57 -7.18
CA GLY A 487 5.50 17.24 -5.91
C GLY A 487 6.26 18.57 -6.01
N GLN A 488 6.08 19.38 -4.98
CA GLN A 488 6.63 20.73 -4.93
C GLN A 488 8.14 20.75 -5.22
N ASN A 489 8.57 21.68 -6.07
CA ASN A 489 9.94 21.81 -6.55
C ASN A 489 10.47 20.59 -7.32
N ARG A 490 9.58 19.73 -7.86
CA ARG A 490 9.93 18.51 -8.60
C ARG A 490 10.72 17.53 -7.74
N ILE A 491 10.34 17.37 -6.47
CA ILE A 491 11.05 16.55 -5.49
C ILE A 491 11.15 15.07 -5.91
N ALA A 492 10.11 14.54 -6.55
CA ALA A 492 10.13 13.18 -7.09
C ALA A 492 10.45 13.24 -8.59
N LYS A 493 11.60 12.72 -9.00
CA LYS A 493 11.99 12.54 -10.39
C LYS A 493 11.69 11.10 -10.79
N LEU A 494 10.82 10.90 -11.76
CA LEU A 494 10.24 9.58 -12.07
C LEU A 494 10.57 9.17 -13.49
N TYR A 495 11.03 7.92 -13.64
CA TYR A 495 11.32 7.30 -14.91
C TYR A 495 10.39 6.10 -15.07
N HIS A 496 9.59 6.08 -16.13
CA HIS A 496 8.80 4.92 -16.52
C HIS A 496 9.18 4.43 -17.93
N TYR A 497 9.34 3.12 -18.08
CA TYR A 497 9.53 2.47 -19.38
C TYR A 497 8.58 1.29 -19.51
N LYS A 498 7.88 1.19 -20.63
CA LYS A 498 6.98 0.05 -20.88
C LYS A 498 6.87 -0.34 -22.34
N THR A 499 6.48 -1.59 -22.53
CA THR A 499 6.05 -2.20 -23.78
C THR A 499 4.68 -2.86 -23.55
N ARG A 500 4.13 -3.55 -24.54
CA ARG A 500 2.97 -4.42 -24.28
C ARG A 500 3.28 -5.58 -23.33
N ASP A 501 4.55 -6.02 -23.27
CA ASP A 501 4.98 -7.27 -22.62
C ASP A 501 5.47 -7.04 -21.19
N PHE A 502 5.89 -5.83 -20.83
CA PHE A 502 6.33 -5.48 -19.48
C PHE A 502 6.33 -3.96 -19.24
N ALA A 503 6.36 -3.55 -17.96
CA ALA A 503 6.67 -2.19 -17.55
C ALA A 503 7.60 -2.15 -16.34
N MET A 504 8.37 -1.07 -16.20
CA MET A 504 9.20 -0.76 -15.03
C MET A 504 9.18 0.74 -14.77
N GLY A 505 8.97 1.12 -13.52
CA GLY A 505 9.08 2.50 -13.07
C GLY A 505 9.92 2.65 -11.82
N SER A 506 10.71 3.73 -11.78
CA SER A 506 11.61 4.06 -10.66
C SER A 506 11.58 5.54 -10.28
N ALA A 507 12.10 5.85 -9.09
CA ALA A 507 12.39 7.21 -8.64
C ALA A 507 13.91 7.49 -8.69
N ALA A 508 14.33 8.41 -9.56
CA ALA A 508 15.71 8.81 -9.73
C ALA A 508 16.11 9.89 -8.71
N ALA A 509 17.33 9.80 -8.17
CA ALA A 509 17.90 10.77 -7.22
C ALA A 509 17.01 11.09 -6.00
N TYR A 510 16.09 10.18 -5.64
CA TYR A 510 15.12 10.40 -4.58
C TYR A 510 15.70 10.03 -3.22
N ARG A 511 16.26 11.02 -2.51
CA ARG A 511 16.67 10.93 -1.09
C ARG A 511 17.54 9.70 -0.78
N TRP A 512 18.47 9.36 -1.68
CA TRP A 512 19.28 8.15 -1.56
C TRP A 512 20.06 8.09 -0.24
N ASN A 513 20.10 6.90 0.35
CA ASN A 513 20.76 6.57 1.62
C ASN A 513 20.16 7.29 2.84
N GLU A 514 19.01 7.94 2.69
CA GLU A 514 18.24 8.43 3.83
C GLU A 514 17.31 7.34 4.38
N TRP A 515 16.83 7.56 5.60
CA TRP A 515 15.70 6.81 6.16
C TRP A 515 14.46 7.05 5.30
N GLY A 516 13.83 5.96 4.88
CA GLY A 516 12.57 6.03 4.15
C GLY A 516 11.35 5.90 5.08
N TYR A 517 10.18 5.93 4.46
CA TYR A 517 8.89 5.87 5.13
C TYR A 517 7.93 4.92 4.41
N GLN A 518 7.18 5.37 3.40
CA GLN A 518 6.18 4.56 2.70
C GLN A 518 6.44 4.46 1.19
N GLU A 519 7.63 4.85 0.77
CA GLU A 519 8.01 4.95 -0.63
C GLU A 519 8.44 3.59 -1.18
N THR A 520 7.84 3.17 -2.30
CA THR A 520 8.36 2.11 -3.16
C THR A 520 9.04 2.77 -4.34
N VAL A 521 10.36 2.62 -4.47
CA VAL A 521 11.15 3.39 -5.45
C VAL A 521 11.48 2.62 -6.73
N LEU A 522 11.12 1.34 -6.81
CA LEU A 522 11.19 0.51 -8.01
C LEU A 522 10.06 -0.54 -8.02
N HIS A 523 9.30 -0.61 -9.12
CA HIS A 523 8.28 -1.64 -9.33
C HIS A 523 8.18 -1.97 -10.81
N LEU A 524 8.04 -3.25 -11.13
CA LEU A 524 7.87 -3.78 -12.48
C LEU A 524 6.80 -4.87 -12.55
N ARG A 525 6.29 -5.11 -13.76
CA ARG A 525 5.23 -6.08 -14.04
C ARG A 525 5.40 -6.74 -15.41
N LEU A 526 5.08 -8.03 -15.49
CA LEU A 526 5.22 -8.85 -16.70
C LEU A 526 3.88 -9.29 -17.27
N GLY A 527 3.74 -9.17 -18.58
CA GLY A 527 2.61 -9.66 -19.36
C GLY A 527 1.28 -9.02 -18.96
N GLY A 528 0.21 -9.82 -19.08
CA GLY A 528 -1.16 -9.42 -18.75
C GLY A 528 -1.69 -9.95 -17.41
N ASN A 529 -0.87 -10.69 -16.65
CA ASN A 529 -1.25 -11.13 -15.30
C ASN A 529 -0.92 -10.03 -14.29
N PRO A 530 -1.91 -9.41 -13.60
CA PRO A 530 -1.64 -8.38 -12.60
C PRO A 530 -0.68 -8.82 -11.49
N ASP A 531 -0.69 -10.11 -11.16
CA ASP A 531 0.06 -10.66 -10.03
C ASP A 531 1.51 -11.03 -10.38
N ALA A 532 1.87 -10.99 -11.67
CA ALA A 532 3.24 -11.18 -12.15
C ALA A 532 4.06 -9.88 -11.98
N GLN A 533 4.13 -9.41 -10.73
CA GLN A 533 4.75 -8.15 -10.33
C GLN A 533 5.94 -8.36 -9.40
N ILE A 534 6.90 -7.46 -9.48
CA ILE A 534 8.13 -7.47 -8.68
C ILE A 534 8.43 -6.05 -8.22
N TRP A 535 8.69 -5.88 -6.93
CA TRP A 535 9.28 -4.67 -6.36
C TRP A 535 10.39 -5.06 -5.40
N ILE A 536 11.31 -4.11 -5.15
CA ILE A 536 12.46 -4.31 -4.27
C ILE A 536 12.45 -3.21 -3.21
N ASN A 537 12.59 -3.60 -1.94
CA ASN A 537 12.63 -2.67 -0.82
C ASN A 537 13.57 -3.17 0.29
N HIS A 538 13.84 -2.29 1.24
CA HIS A 538 14.43 -2.64 2.53
C HIS A 538 13.28 -2.66 3.56
N PRO A 539 13.05 -3.76 4.31
CA PRO A 539 11.96 -3.78 5.28
C PRO A 539 12.19 -2.76 6.40
N GLY A 540 11.12 -2.09 6.85
CA GLY A 540 11.16 -1.20 8.01
C GLY A 540 11.09 -1.93 9.36
N GLU A 541 10.59 -3.16 9.35
CA GLU A 541 10.45 -4.05 10.50
C GLU A 541 10.52 -5.52 10.04
N THR A 542 10.75 -6.45 10.95
CA THR A 542 10.83 -7.89 10.64
C THR A 542 9.50 -8.65 10.85
N ILE A 543 8.49 -7.98 11.40
CA ILE A 543 7.15 -8.53 11.65
C ILE A 543 6.32 -8.42 10.37
N HIS A 544 5.79 -9.54 9.89
CA HIS A 544 4.89 -9.56 8.73
C HIS A 544 3.51 -9.02 9.12
N SER A 545 2.86 -8.30 8.20
CA SER A 545 1.57 -7.65 8.47
C SER A 545 1.59 -6.79 9.74
N GLY A 546 2.75 -6.20 10.04
CA GLY A 546 2.91 -5.21 11.09
C GLY A 546 2.40 -3.83 10.66
N TYR A 547 2.38 -2.92 11.62
CA TYR A 547 1.88 -1.55 11.45
C TYR A 547 3.00 -0.52 11.29
N GLY A 548 4.26 -0.97 11.16
CA GLY A 548 5.40 -0.10 10.95
C GLY A 548 5.23 0.80 9.73
N ARG A 549 5.86 1.98 9.77
CA ARG A 549 5.93 2.90 8.63
C ARG A 549 7.39 3.34 8.50
N PRO A 550 8.21 2.66 7.67
CA PRO A 550 7.88 1.53 6.80
C PRO A 550 7.52 0.24 7.56
N SER A 551 6.72 -0.62 6.93
CA SER A 551 6.42 -1.97 7.42
C SER A 551 7.37 -2.98 6.75
N TYR A 552 7.13 -4.28 6.93
CA TYR A 552 7.87 -5.32 6.23
C TYR A 552 7.83 -5.16 4.70
N TRP A 553 6.66 -4.86 4.12
CA TRP A 553 6.48 -4.71 2.66
C TRP A 553 6.10 -3.30 2.21
N GLY A 554 5.41 -2.53 3.05
CA GLY A 554 4.97 -1.17 2.70
C GLY A 554 6.07 -0.16 2.96
N GLY A 555 6.63 0.41 1.89
CA GLY A 555 7.71 1.38 1.93
C GLY A 555 9.11 0.74 1.98
N SER A 556 10.11 1.58 2.30
CA SER A 556 11.51 1.14 2.42
C SER A 556 12.17 1.76 3.66
N GLY A 557 12.76 0.96 4.54
CA GLY A 557 13.50 1.44 5.73
C GLY A 557 14.66 2.35 5.37
N SER A 558 15.36 2.01 4.28
CA SER A 558 16.41 2.83 3.68
C SER A 558 16.08 3.06 2.23
N LEU A 559 16.15 4.30 1.77
CA LEU A 559 15.92 4.62 0.37
C LEU A 559 17.19 4.28 -0.43
N PRO A 560 17.13 3.30 -1.36
CA PRO A 560 18.31 2.90 -2.11
C PRO A 560 18.69 3.96 -3.15
N ARG A 561 19.95 3.92 -3.58
CA ARG A 561 20.38 4.55 -4.83
C ARG A 561 19.82 3.75 -6.00
N VAL A 562 18.81 4.31 -6.67
CA VAL A 562 18.14 3.70 -7.83
C VAL A 562 18.51 4.41 -9.10
N HIS A 563 18.93 3.64 -10.09
CA HIS A 563 19.16 4.07 -11.46
C HIS A 563 18.35 3.21 -12.42
N GLN A 564 17.81 3.83 -13.48
CA GLN A 564 17.09 3.13 -14.53
C GLN A 564 17.50 3.69 -15.88
N TYR A 565 17.77 2.80 -16.83
CA TYR A 565 17.89 3.12 -18.24
C TYR A 565 17.00 2.16 -19.02
N ARG A 566 15.83 2.64 -19.43
CA ARG A 566 14.76 1.84 -20.06
C ARG A 566 14.41 0.61 -19.22
N ASP A 567 14.76 -0.56 -19.72
CA ASP A 567 14.53 -1.91 -19.20
C ASP A 567 15.75 -2.50 -18.44
N LEU A 568 16.75 -1.68 -18.15
CA LEU A 568 17.85 -1.93 -17.20
C LEU A 568 17.66 -1.06 -15.95
N ALA A 569 17.78 -1.63 -14.76
CA ALA A 569 17.86 -0.87 -13.51
C ALA A 569 18.93 -1.41 -12.57
N VAL A 570 19.47 -0.52 -11.73
CA VAL A 570 20.40 -0.86 -10.66
C VAL A 570 19.89 -0.25 -9.35
N VAL A 571 19.91 -1.04 -8.27
CA VAL A 571 19.45 -0.63 -6.93
C VAL A 571 20.55 -0.95 -5.93
N LEU A 572 21.07 0.07 -5.23
CA LEU A 572 22.09 -0.10 -4.20
C LEU A 572 21.52 0.33 -2.86
N PHE A 573 21.53 -0.58 -1.89
CA PHE A 573 21.17 -0.31 -0.52
C PHE A 573 22.41 -0.09 0.33
N SER A 574 22.34 0.95 1.16
CA SER A 574 23.23 1.17 2.28
C SER A 574 22.37 1.41 3.52
N CYS A 575 22.20 0.37 4.33
CA CYS A 575 21.33 0.36 5.49
C CYS A 575 22.10 0.66 6.78
N ALA A 576 21.43 1.27 7.75
CA ALA A 576 21.97 1.50 9.08
C ALA A 576 22.01 0.18 9.88
N ALA A 577 22.93 0.08 10.84
CA ALA A 577 23.22 -1.17 11.54
C ALA A 577 22.05 -1.67 12.42
N GLU A 578 21.23 -0.74 12.90
CA GLU A 578 20.03 -0.99 13.72
C GLU A 578 18.82 -1.45 12.90
N GLN A 579 18.86 -1.33 11.57
CA GLN A 579 17.79 -1.76 10.69
C GLN A 579 17.95 -3.24 10.33
N PRO A 580 16.91 -3.89 9.77
CA PRO A 580 17.01 -5.28 9.31
C PRO A 580 18.23 -5.51 8.41
N ASP A 581 18.89 -6.63 8.60
CA ASP A 581 20.15 -6.98 7.93
C ASP A 581 19.91 -7.72 6.61
N PHE A 582 18.90 -7.31 5.84
CA PHE A 582 18.63 -7.85 4.51
C PHE A 582 17.77 -6.90 3.69
N THR A 583 17.90 -6.98 2.38
CA THR A 583 16.96 -6.36 1.42
C THR A 583 16.20 -7.46 0.71
N HIS A 584 15.02 -7.17 0.16
CA HIS A 584 14.21 -8.20 -0.45
C HIS A 584 13.39 -7.74 -1.65
N ALA A 585 12.94 -8.74 -2.42
CA ALA A 585 12.05 -8.56 -3.55
C ALA A 585 10.80 -9.42 -3.37
N TRP A 586 9.63 -8.84 -3.67
CA TRP A 586 8.42 -9.64 -3.91
C TRP A 586 8.57 -10.35 -5.24
N PHE A 587 8.59 -11.68 -5.22
CA PHE A 587 8.84 -12.54 -6.36
C PHE A 587 7.92 -13.77 -6.30
N PRO A 588 6.63 -13.63 -6.61
CA PRO A 588 5.63 -14.68 -6.46
C PRO A 588 5.80 -15.74 -7.55
N GLN A 589 6.60 -16.78 -7.29
CA GLN A 589 6.98 -17.76 -8.32
C GLN A 589 5.79 -18.41 -9.03
N SER A 590 4.70 -18.63 -8.28
CA SER A 590 3.46 -19.23 -8.79
C SER A 590 2.59 -18.29 -9.65
N ALA A 591 2.89 -16.99 -9.66
CA ALA A 591 2.20 -16.00 -10.51
C ALA A 591 2.84 -15.87 -11.90
N PHE A 592 4.08 -16.31 -12.06
CA PHE A 592 4.80 -16.36 -13.33
C PHE A 592 4.45 -17.64 -14.08
N ASP A 593 4.50 -17.60 -15.42
CA ASP A 593 4.34 -18.80 -16.23
C ASP A 593 5.55 -19.74 -16.11
N GLU A 594 6.72 -19.17 -15.80
CA GLU A 594 8.00 -19.85 -15.65
C GLU A 594 8.92 -19.01 -14.77
N ALA A 595 9.54 -19.60 -13.75
CA ALA A 595 10.50 -18.90 -12.90
C ALA A 595 11.48 -19.85 -12.21
N TRP A 596 12.70 -19.38 -11.94
CA TRP A 596 13.69 -20.11 -11.14
C TRP A 596 14.69 -19.16 -10.47
N VAL A 597 15.43 -19.69 -9.50
CA VAL A 597 16.49 -19.00 -8.77
C VAL A 597 17.76 -19.87 -8.80
N LYS A 598 18.87 -19.29 -9.25
CA LYS A 598 20.20 -19.93 -9.34
C LYS A 598 21.24 -19.03 -8.69
N LYS A 599 21.67 -19.36 -7.47
CA LYS A 599 22.63 -18.55 -6.69
C LYS A 599 22.13 -17.10 -6.57
N ASN A 600 22.80 -16.17 -7.24
CA ASN A 600 22.52 -14.74 -7.22
C ASN A 600 21.72 -14.25 -8.44
N ILE A 601 21.11 -15.15 -9.22
CA ILE A 601 20.27 -14.80 -10.37
C ILE A 601 18.88 -15.41 -10.18
N ALA A 602 17.83 -14.62 -10.38
CA ALA A 602 16.45 -15.06 -10.45
C ALA A 602 15.84 -14.63 -11.78
N SER A 603 15.16 -15.55 -12.46
CA SER A 603 14.58 -15.32 -13.78
C SER A 603 13.10 -15.66 -13.76
N ALA A 604 12.29 -14.87 -14.45
CA ALA A 604 10.84 -15.06 -14.54
C ALA A 604 10.30 -14.67 -15.92
N ARG A 605 9.23 -15.35 -16.33
CA ARG A 605 8.43 -15.03 -17.52
C ARG A 605 6.96 -14.90 -17.14
N GLY A 606 6.33 -13.81 -17.59
CA GLY A 606 4.88 -13.62 -17.55
C GLY A 606 4.38 -13.27 -18.94
N GLY A 607 3.59 -14.15 -19.56
CA GLY A 607 3.26 -14.04 -20.97
C GLY A 607 4.54 -14.02 -21.83
N ASP A 608 4.69 -12.96 -22.63
CA ASP A 608 5.88 -12.74 -23.46
C ASP A 608 6.92 -11.80 -22.82
N GLY A 609 6.69 -11.31 -21.59
CA GLY A 609 7.66 -10.51 -20.84
C GLY A 609 8.63 -11.38 -20.03
N PHE A 610 9.90 -11.00 -20.01
CA PHE A 610 10.97 -11.62 -19.22
C PHE A 610 11.51 -10.65 -18.18
N ALA A 611 11.95 -11.18 -17.03
CA ALA A 611 12.74 -10.48 -16.05
C ALA A 611 13.92 -11.34 -15.59
N MET A 612 15.07 -10.70 -15.40
CA MET A 612 16.22 -11.23 -14.69
C MET A 612 16.59 -10.26 -13.58
N LEU A 613 16.65 -10.76 -12.34
CA LEU A 613 17.21 -10.08 -11.18
C LEU A 613 18.56 -10.71 -10.89
N LYS A 614 19.57 -9.89 -10.64
CA LYS A 614 20.90 -10.34 -10.22
C LYS A 614 21.34 -9.55 -9.00
N ALA A 615 21.84 -10.22 -7.98
CA ALA A 615 22.45 -9.59 -6.81
C ALA A 615 23.96 -9.80 -6.75
N ASP A 616 24.63 -9.01 -5.93
CA ASP A 616 26.04 -9.19 -5.56
C ASP A 616 26.28 -10.42 -4.67
N SER A 617 25.24 -10.89 -3.98
CA SER A 617 25.24 -12.08 -3.12
C SER A 617 24.18 -13.09 -3.57
N ALA A 618 24.31 -14.34 -3.10
CA ALA A 618 23.31 -15.37 -3.41
C ALA A 618 21.95 -15.01 -2.82
N PHE A 619 20.88 -15.25 -3.58
CA PHE A 619 19.51 -15.09 -3.11
C PHE A 619 19.15 -16.17 -2.10
N GLU A 620 18.48 -15.76 -1.04
CA GLU A 620 17.71 -16.64 -0.19
C GLU A 620 16.25 -16.62 -0.67
N LEU A 621 15.79 -17.72 -1.28
CA LEU A 621 14.38 -17.92 -1.59
C LEU A 621 13.67 -18.39 -0.32
N ILE A 622 12.72 -17.59 0.16
CA ILE A 622 11.97 -17.90 1.39
C ILE A 622 10.98 -19.02 1.09
N GLY A 623 11.19 -20.18 1.73
CA GLY A 623 10.37 -21.38 1.56
C GLY A 623 9.46 -21.70 2.75
N ARG A 624 9.46 -20.86 3.79
CA ARG A 624 8.68 -21.04 5.04
C ARG A 624 8.13 -19.71 5.53
N GLY A 625 7.00 -19.75 6.24
CA GLY A 625 6.36 -18.57 6.81
C GLY A 625 5.56 -17.74 5.80
N PRO A 626 4.98 -16.59 6.22
CA PRO A 626 3.87 -15.92 5.52
C PRO A 626 4.10 -15.60 4.03
N THR A 627 5.35 -15.45 3.61
CA THR A 627 5.77 -15.09 2.26
C THR A 627 6.39 -16.25 1.48
N ALA A 628 6.28 -17.48 1.97
CA ALA A 628 6.85 -18.67 1.34
C ALA A 628 6.53 -18.76 -0.16
N GLY A 629 7.56 -18.93 -0.98
CA GLY A 629 7.48 -18.98 -2.44
C GLY A 629 7.29 -17.62 -3.13
N ASN A 630 7.24 -16.52 -2.37
CA ASN A 630 6.96 -15.18 -2.86
C ASN A 630 8.02 -14.13 -2.51
N GLU A 631 9.12 -14.51 -1.85
CA GLU A 631 10.14 -13.56 -1.39
C GLU A 631 11.56 -14.05 -1.71
N LEU A 632 12.37 -13.14 -2.26
CA LEU A 632 13.81 -13.30 -2.41
C LEU A 632 14.53 -12.31 -1.51
N ARG A 633 15.45 -12.78 -0.66
CA ARG A 633 16.29 -11.91 0.17
C ARG A 633 17.74 -11.87 -0.31
N VAL A 634 18.37 -10.72 -0.10
CA VAL A 634 19.82 -10.54 -0.14
C VAL A 634 20.27 -10.13 1.26
N PRO A 635 21.06 -10.98 1.95
CA PRO A 635 21.51 -10.70 3.31
C PRO A 635 22.56 -9.60 3.34
N GLY A 636 22.61 -8.88 4.46
CA GLY A 636 23.52 -7.78 4.74
C GLY A 636 22.87 -6.39 4.65
N HIS A 637 23.51 -5.42 5.33
CA HIS A 637 23.15 -4.00 5.25
C HIS A 637 23.64 -3.29 3.98
N GLN A 638 24.38 -4.00 3.13
CA GLN A 638 24.84 -3.51 1.83
C GLN A 638 24.42 -4.53 0.78
N ALA A 639 23.71 -4.08 -0.25
CA ALA A 639 23.24 -4.95 -1.31
C ALA A 639 23.14 -4.20 -2.63
N ALA A 640 23.67 -4.79 -3.70
CA ALA A 640 23.49 -4.31 -5.06
C ALA A 640 22.62 -5.27 -5.87
N TRP A 641 21.62 -4.73 -6.55
CA TRP A 641 20.71 -5.43 -7.45
C TRP A 641 20.84 -4.87 -8.86
N ILE A 642 20.86 -5.74 -9.86
CA ILE A 642 20.75 -5.42 -11.29
C ILE A 642 19.48 -6.10 -11.80
N ILE A 643 18.64 -5.34 -12.49
CA ILE A 643 17.38 -5.80 -13.05
C ILE A 643 17.44 -5.58 -14.55
N ARG A 644 17.15 -6.63 -15.33
CA ARG A 644 17.00 -6.54 -16.78
C ARG A 644 15.65 -7.13 -17.17
N LEU A 645 14.84 -6.37 -17.89
CA LEU A 645 13.63 -6.87 -18.53
C LEU A 645 13.87 -7.20 -19.99
N GLY A 646 13.00 -8.01 -20.57
CA GLY A 646 13.11 -8.42 -21.96
C GLY A 646 11.80 -8.98 -22.49
N ARG A 647 11.80 -9.40 -23.74
CA ARG A 647 10.61 -9.94 -24.39
C ARG A 647 10.91 -11.16 -25.26
N ARG A 648 9.97 -12.09 -25.29
CA ARG A 648 10.08 -13.35 -26.02
C ARG A 648 10.40 -13.18 -27.49
N ARG A 649 9.83 -12.17 -28.14
CA ARG A 649 10.08 -11.90 -29.55
C ARG A 649 11.55 -11.60 -29.86
N GLN A 650 12.29 -11.05 -28.91
CA GLN A 650 13.69 -10.65 -29.06
C GLN A 650 14.65 -11.81 -28.75
N TYR A 651 14.40 -12.57 -27.68
CA TYR A 651 15.34 -13.60 -27.22
C TYR A 651 14.88 -15.05 -27.39
N GLY A 652 13.63 -15.29 -27.80
CA GLY A 652 13.07 -16.63 -28.02
C GLY A 652 12.59 -17.33 -26.75
N SER A 653 13.47 -17.54 -25.75
CA SER A 653 13.15 -18.18 -24.47
C SER A 653 13.76 -17.45 -23.26
N LEU A 654 13.27 -17.77 -22.07
CA LEU A 654 13.79 -17.19 -20.82
C LEU A 654 15.24 -17.61 -20.55
N GLU A 655 15.63 -18.83 -20.92
CA GLU A 655 17.01 -19.30 -20.80
C GLU A 655 17.97 -18.57 -21.73
N GLN A 656 17.54 -18.28 -22.97
CA GLN A 656 18.34 -17.53 -23.94
C GLN A 656 18.53 -16.08 -23.47
N PHE A 657 17.47 -15.48 -22.93
CA PHE A 657 17.52 -14.18 -22.29
C PHE A 657 18.47 -14.17 -21.08
N GLU A 658 18.33 -15.12 -20.14
CA GLU A 658 19.24 -15.25 -19.00
C GLU A 658 20.70 -15.42 -19.46
N ALA A 659 20.95 -16.28 -20.45
CA ALA A 659 22.31 -16.52 -20.94
C ALA A 659 22.97 -15.21 -21.44
N GLN A 660 22.21 -14.37 -22.15
CA GLN A 660 22.67 -13.09 -22.66
C GLN A 660 23.08 -12.12 -21.54
N PHE A 661 22.27 -12.02 -20.46
CA PHE A 661 22.47 -11.00 -19.42
C PHE A 661 23.10 -11.52 -18.12
N SER A 662 23.32 -12.83 -17.98
CA SER A 662 23.88 -13.45 -16.78
C SER A 662 25.25 -12.88 -16.36
N GLN A 663 26.01 -12.32 -17.31
CA GLN A 663 27.32 -11.74 -17.08
C GLN A 663 27.29 -10.25 -16.68
N LEU A 664 26.11 -9.59 -16.69
CA LEU A 664 25.98 -8.21 -16.21
C LEU A 664 26.61 -8.05 -14.83
N ALA A 665 27.44 -7.04 -14.66
CA ALA A 665 28.11 -6.75 -13.41
C ALA A 665 28.14 -5.25 -13.18
N LEU A 666 28.07 -4.85 -11.91
CA LEU A 666 28.16 -3.45 -11.51
C LEU A 666 29.62 -3.09 -11.27
N GLY A 667 30.18 -2.28 -12.16
CA GLY A 667 31.49 -1.66 -12.01
C GLY A 667 31.41 -0.36 -11.22
N HIS A 668 32.48 -0.04 -10.48
CA HIS A 668 32.63 1.24 -9.79
C HIS A 668 33.75 2.04 -10.46
N GLY A 669 33.39 3.18 -11.04
CA GLY A 669 34.29 4.13 -11.66
C GLY A 669 34.81 5.19 -10.67
N LYS A 670 35.45 6.23 -11.22
CA LYS A 670 35.87 7.40 -10.44
C LYS A 670 34.65 8.24 -10.03
N ASN A 671 34.76 8.97 -8.93
CA ASN A 671 33.73 9.90 -8.43
C ASN A 671 32.36 9.23 -8.22
N ASP A 672 32.32 8.00 -7.73
CA ASP A 672 31.09 7.25 -7.42
C ASP A 672 30.16 7.04 -8.63
N VAL A 673 30.71 7.11 -9.85
CA VAL A 673 30.02 6.69 -11.08
C VAL A 673 29.97 5.17 -11.10
N LEU A 674 28.78 4.62 -11.31
CA LEU A 674 28.60 3.18 -11.54
C LEU A 674 28.57 2.92 -13.03
N HIS A 675 29.01 1.73 -13.44
CA HIS A 675 29.05 1.34 -14.84
C HIS A 675 28.52 -0.08 -15.01
N VAL A 676 27.67 -0.28 -16.00
CA VAL A 676 27.22 -1.59 -16.45
C VAL A 676 27.52 -1.68 -17.95
N ASN A 677 28.27 -2.71 -18.35
CA ASN A 677 28.43 -3.06 -19.76
C ASN A 677 27.26 -3.98 -20.15
N ASP A 678 26.19 -3.39 -20.69
CA ASP A 678 25.00 -4.10 -21.12
C ASP A 678 25.18 -4.63 -22.55
N PRO A 679 24.84 -5.90 -22.84
CA PRO A 679 24.96 -6.47 -24.18
C PRO A 679 24.22 -5.72 -25.30
N GLU A 680 23.21 -4.91 -24.97
CA GLU A 680 22.42 -4.14 -25.94
C GLU A 680 22.78 -2.66 -25.93
N TYR A 681 23.00 -2.08 -24.75
CA TYR A 681 23.27 -0.65 -24.62
C TYR A 681 24.76 -0.30 -24.63
N GLY A 682 25.65 -1.30 -24.59
CA GLY A 682 27.07 -1.08 -24.40
C GLY A 682 27.35 -0.53 -23.00
N ASP A 683 28.21 0.49 -22.92
CA ASP A 683 28.54 1.11 -21.64
C ASP A 683 27.40 2.04 -21.17
N VAL A 684 26.80 1.70 -20.04
CA VAL A 684 25.81 2.52 -19.32
C VAL A 684 26.46 3.06 -18.06
N LEU A 685 26.58 4.38 -17.95
CA LEU A 685 27.16 5.08 -16.82
C LEU A 685 26.07 5.73 -15.97
N PHE A 686 26.13 5.51 -14.65
CA PHE A 686 25.17 5.99 -13.68
C PHE A 686 25.86 6.91 -12.67
N HIS A 687 25.54 8.20 -12.70
CA HIS A 687 26.24 9.22 -11.94
C HIS A 687 25.66 9.40 -10.53
N PRO A 688 26.43 9.93 -9.57
CA PRO A 688 25.95 10.15 -8.20
C PRO A 688 24.88 11.26 -8.07
N ASP A 689 24.67 12.05 -9.12
CA ASP A 689 23.62 13.09 -9.20
C ASP A 689 22.34 12.59 -9.90
N GLY A 690 22.27 11.31 -10.26
CA GLY A 690 21.13 10.74 -10.99
C GLY A 690 21.26 10.78 -12.51
N ARG A 691 22.28 11.45 -13.08
CA ARG A 691 22.49 11.44 -14.53
C ARG A 691 22.85 10.05 -15.05
N ILE A 692 22.43 9.76 -16.27
CA ILE A 692 22.69 8.51 -16.96
C ILE A 692 23.32 8.81 -18.32
N GLU A 693 24.44 8.19 -18.66
CA GLU A 693 25.07 8.27 -19.98
C GLU A 693 25.06 6.89 -20.65
N ALA A 694 24.41 6.76 -21.81
CA ALA A 694 24.34 5.51 -22.59
C ALA A 694 23.93 5.82 -24.03
N GLU A 695 24.32 4.98 -25.00
CA GLU A 695 23.96 5.15 -26.43
C GLU A 695 24.15 6.60 -26.97
N ASP A 696 25.26 7.24 -26.63
CA ASP A 696 25.57 8.64 -27.01
C ASP A 696 24.55 9.70 -26.53
N ARG A 697 23.72 9.38 -25.53
CA ARG A 697 22.80 10.31 -24.88
C ARG A 697 23.07 10.46 -23.38
N VAL A 698 22.74 11.64 -22.86
CA VAL A 698 22.75 11.95 -21.42
C VAL A 698 21.32 12.21 -20.98
N ILE A 699 20.84 11.48 -19.99
CA ILE A 699 19.55 11.71 -19.33
C ILE A 699 19.83 12.37 -17.99
N ASP A 700 19.29 13.57 -17.77
CA ASP A 700 19.47 14.33 -16.53
C ASP A 700 18.13 14.53 -15.79
N PRO A 701 17.94 13.91 -14.60
CA PRO A 701 16.76 14.14 -13.78
C PRO A 701 16.51 15.61 -13.39
N ALA A 702 17.54 16.45 -13.34
CA ALA A 702 17.40 17.87 -13.05
C ALA A 702 16.50 18.59 -14.08
N ASP A 703 16.54 18.14 -15.33
CA ASP A 703 15.80 18.72 -16.45
C ASP A 703 14.35 18.26 -16.54
N TRP A 704 13.98 17.16 -15.86
CA TRP A 704 12.63 16.60 -15.94
C TRP A 704 11.60 17.59 -15.39
N GLN A 705 10.54 17.80 -16.17
CA GLN A 705 9.42 18.69 -15.86
C GLN A 705 8.25 17.91 -15.28
N VAL A 706 7.29 18.61 -14.67
CA VAL A 706 6.14 18.00 -14.00
C VAL A 706 5.34 17.12 -14.97
N THR A 707 4.90 17.66 -16.11
CA THR A 707 4.20 16.86 -17.12
C THR A 707 5.07 15.74 -17.70
N GLY A 708 6.37 16.02 -17.83
CA GLY A 708 7.36 15.18 -18.49
C GLY A 708 7.22 15.12 -20.02
N GLU A 709 8.15 14.42 -20.65
CA GLU A 709 8.12 14.11 -22.08
C GLU A 709 8.05 12.59 -22.27
N ALA A 710 7.02 12.14 -23.00
CA ALA A 710 6.84 10.73 -23.30
C ALA A 710 7.24 10.44 -24.75
N THR A 711 8.28 9.64 -24.92
CA THR A 711 8.82 9.23 -26.21
C THR A 711 8.31 7.83 -26.56
N PHE A 712 7.84 7.65 -27.79
CA PHE A 712 7.44 6.35 -28.33
C PHE A 712 8.47 5.85 -29.33
N PHE A 713 8.97 4.63 -29.13
CA PHE A 713 9.94 3.99 -30.00
C PHE A 713 9.25 2.93 -30.87
N ILE A 714 9.38 3.04 -32.19
CA ILE A 714 8.83 2.09 -33.15
C ILE A 714 9.73 0.84 -33.20
N ALA A 715 9.11 -0.35 -33.21
CA ALA A 715 9.76 -1.65 -33.12
C ALA A 715 10.95 -1.89 -34.08
N ASP A 716 10.92 -1.34 -35.30
CA ASP A 716 12.00 -1.51 -36.29
C ASP A 716 13.31 -0.85 -35.84
N ALA A 717 13.27 0.18 -34.98
CA ALA A 717 14.46 0.80 -34.40
C ALA A 717 15.01 0.03 -33.19
N ILE A 718 14.21 -0.87 -32.58
CA ILE A 718 14.61 -1.69 -31.43
C ILE A 718 15.16 -3.05 -31.90
N ALA A 719 14.69 -3.58 -33.03
CA ALA A 719 15.13 -4.88 -33.56
C ALA A 719 16.40 -4.81 -34.45
N THR A 720 16.86 -3.61 -34.83
CA THR A 720 18.04 -3.40 -35.68
C THR A 720 19.23 -2.74 -34.95
N ARG A 721 19.20 -2.66 -33.62
CA ARG A 721 20.29 -2.14 -32.80
C ARG A 721 20.94 -3.24 -31.99
#